data_AF-A0AAU8ZHC8-F1
#
_entry.id   AF-A0AAU8ZHC8-F1
#
_cell.length_a   1.000
_cell.length_b   1.000
_cell.length_c   1.000
_cell.angle_alpha   90.00
_cell.angle_beta   90.00
_cell.angle_gamma   90.00
#
_symmetry.space_group_name_H-M   'P 1'
#
loop_
_entity.id
_entity.type
_entity.pdbx_description
1 polymer ?
#
loop_
_entity_poly.entity_id
_entity_poly.type
_entity_poly.pdbx_seq_one_letter_code
_entity_poly.pdbx_strand_id
1 'polypeptide(L)'
;MEGYSGREFIAKRIPVTFSVPPLITAGWQNAFKTMWTQTVTESDESSCIEVIQLIERWRPLQYPRITPRLLKKLVNDIYTLNLTVPGTSSDEKLRFVLIALYILMVKYGDIDIRTLLRNPFQNEENKPQAPEEQDDKLKANYAQLKRIFINDENRWSEFLMSVHYQAAAELARSELIDTPLVEAVKAKDADALERLVTMWGFAHAWNRCAARMDMTAWLETVANLPQPILSLVKQKIEYSIQDLNSNYAVNNKEDFNLSFNISLIRLINENSIGIEDFMKNQRNFIILALDELESVSDNSNREITNLLTEANQYSLIFGSSLFNDMEYAIPGSIYIHYLIENEEKWNGLKIKDMTFSDESIEDIIISALNEHNIDIFNHNIIRLIGSGSKSVYDIINRNEGIPDKIIELANKFSNNLAISDINDFRKLIFTKEWGTINQLNLYNNQTIIKQNHPTEFAAHIIAHMIGINNFSGIESYIENINNTEYEKLLTNYLSFKKSWHGITDALKNENVIPFIKNSISQLFNNGKITRLNPIYYLKNEYLILKENIKDINLMDPIISREHHLINALTIKDLELINEEVIYDLLKTKALSDTHKALHSLSKSLLDASVITDSFKLISTNIKIILEHMKDQGEKIFISPDINSFAEWYRSTLPSELSQKNYIRFIWELLDAAQQQEILTQFHDVLLEVQVSRPNRIQLIYDFGDVINFIEPGHGTSRRGIGALFALAENDATLRIWLDQQNYSFSNWPSTELQTTTKYIIEHHELFPRICKSSKYIENRMQELKTKQSSEPTGEISDSDD
;
A
#
# COMPACT_ATOMS: atom_id res chain seq x y z
N MET A 1 96.52 77.31 1.79
CA MET A 1 96.61 75.93 2.30
C MET A 1 95.76 75.08 1.36
N GLU A 2 96.30 74.68 0.19
CA GLU A 2 97.07 73.43 -0.02
C GLU A 2 96.25 72.22 0.44
N GLY A 3 95.64 71.41 -0.43
CA GLY A 3 96.24 70.49 -1.43
C GLY A 3 95.66 69.11 -1.06
N TYR A 4 94.84 68.43 -1.85
CA TYR A 4 95.19 67.64 -3.03
C TYR A 4 93.96 67.51 -3.94
N SER A 5 94.11 67.99 -5.17
CA SER A 5 93.19 67.78 -6.28
C SER A 5 93.66 66.58 -7.11
N GLY A 6 92.69 65.74 -7.51
CA GLY A 6 92.78 64.97 -8.75
C GLY A 6 93.19 63.51 -8.60
N ARG A 7 92.19 62.60 -8.47
CA ARG A 7 92.12 61.28 -9.17
C ARG A 7 90.91 60.38 -8.84
N GLU A 8 89.87 60.83 -8.15
CA GLU A 8 88.76 59.94 -7.73
C GLU A 8 87.41 60.08 -8.47
N PHE A 9 87.35 60.69 -9.66
CA PHE A 9 86.07 61.02 -10.31
C PHE A 9 85.71 60.29 -11.62
N ILE A 10 86.41 59.22 -12.00
CA ILE A 10 86.04 58.41 -13.20
C ILE A 10 85.97 56.91 -12.86
N ALA A 11 85.21 56.53 -11.83
CA ALA A 11 84.89 55.13 -11.57
C ALA A 11 83.40 54.84 -11.28
N LYS A 12 82.52 55.85 -11.39
CA LYS A 12 81.10 55.72 -10.97
C LYS A 12 80.05 55.84 -12.09
N ARG A 13 80.39 55.73 -13.38
CA ARG A 13 79.40 55.82 -14.47
C ARG A 13 79.68 54.94 -15.69
N ILE A 14 79.94 53.65 -15.48
CA ILE A 14 79.62 52.62 -16.48
C ILE A 14 79.11 51.39 -15.71
N PRO A 15 77.86 50.96 -15.89
CA PRO A 15 77.44 49.67 -15.38
C PRO A 15 78.15 48.60 -16.21
N VAL A 16 79.29 48.12 -15.70
CA VAL A 16 79.92 46.91 -16.22
C VAL A 16 78.98 45.76 -15.85
N THR A 17 78.10 45.40 -16.77
CA THR A 17 77.36 44.14 -16.71
C THR A 17 78.36 43.00 -16.84
N PHE A 18 78.85 42.47 -15.72
CA PHE A 18 79.50 41.17 -15.71
C PHE A 18 78.44 40.15 -16.13
N SER A 19 78.43 39.78 -17.42
CA SER A 19 77.76 38.57 -17.86
C SER A 19 78.51 37.40 -17.21
N VAL A 20 78.03 36.97 -16.06
CA VAL A 20 78.55 35.75 -15.42
C VAL A 20 78.39 34.61 -16.42
N PRO A 21 79.46 33.84 -16.72
CA PRO A 21 79.40 32.77 -17.71
C PRO A 21 78.27 31.76 -17.39
N PRO A 22 77.56 31.21 -18.38
CA PRO A 22 76.42 30.29 -18.19
C PRO A 22 76.80 28.93 -17.56
N LEU A 23 78.08 28.69 -17.29
CA LEU A 23 78.67 27.42 -16.86
C LEU A 23 78.43 27.07 -15.37
N ILE A 24 77.75 27.93 -14.59
CA ILE A 24 77.39 27.63 -13.19
C ILE A 24 76.04 26.89 -13.09
N THR A 25 75.48 26.39 -14.19
CA THR A 25 74.29 25.51 -14.11
C THR A 25 74.60 24.14 -13.48
N ALA A 26 75.86 23.70 -13.48
CA ALA A 26 76.26 22.41 -12.90
C ALA A 26 76.78 22.47 -11.44
N GLY A 27 77.08 23.68 -10.90
CA GLY A 27 77.74 23.83 -9.58
C GLY A 27 77.01 24.74 -8.59
N TRP A 28 75.82 25.25 -8.94
CA TRP A 28 75.08 26.21 -8.11
C TRP A 28 74.67 25.64 -6.75
N GLN A 29 74.45 24.32 -6.64
CA GLN A 29 74.13 23.66 -5.38
C GLN A 29 75.28 23.81 -4.36
N ASN A 30 76.53 23.64 -4.80
CA ASN A 30 77.70 23.82 -3.95
C ASN A 30 77.87 25.29 -3.54
N ALA A 31 77.62 26.21 -4.48
CA ALA A 31 77.62 27.64 -4.17
C ALA A 31 76.53 28.02 -3.17
N PHE A 32 75.32 27.45 -3.29
CA PHE A 32 74.24 27.63 -2.33
C PHE A 32 74.59 27.07 -0.96
N LYS A 33 75.18 25.87 -0.87
CA LYS A 33 75.69 25.30 0.39
C LYS A 33 76.69 26.23 1.06
N THR A 34 77.64 26.80 0.32
CA THR A 34 78.60 27.76 0.88
C THR A 34 77.91 29.02 1.40
N MET A 35 76.97 29.60 0.64
CA MET A 35 76.21 30.78 1.08
C MET A 35 75.31 30.47 2.29
N TRP A 36 74.71 29.29 2.34
CA TRP A 36 73.90 28.81 3.45
C TRP A 36 74.72 28.69 4.72
N THR A 37 75.89 28.02 4.65
CA THR A 37 76.81 27.89 5.78
C THR A 37 77.32 29.23 6.29
N GLN A 38 77.40 30.25 5.44
CA GLN A 38 77.84 31.59 5.85
C GLN A 38 76.74 32.42 6.53
N THR A 39 75.46 32.05 6.35
CA THR A 39 74.32 32.88 6.79
C THR A 39 73.50 32.20 7.90
N VAL A 40 73.44 30.86 7.94
CA VAL A 40 72.49 30.08 8.76
C VAL A 40 73.17 29.21 9.87
N THR A 41 74.49 29.34 10.14
CA THR A 41 75.29 28.54 11.14
C THR A 41 74.55 28.22 12.46
N GLU A 42 74.55 27.03 13.10
CA GLU A 42 75.27 25.74 12.99
C GLU A 42 74.26 24.53 12.99
N SER A 43 74.61 23.45 12.29
CA SER A 43 73.97 22.11 12.32
C SER A 43 72.63 21.89 11.58
N ASP A 44 72.48 22.48 10.40
CA ASP A 44 71.27 22.29 9.56
C ASP A 44 71.55 21.93 8.10
N GLU A 45 72.53 21.04 7.87
CA GLU A 45 72.84 20.53 6.52
C GLU A 45 71.63 19.84 5.88
N SER A 46 70.80 19.18 6.70
CA SER A 46 69.54 18.57 6.27
C SER A 46 68.58 19.59 5.64
N SER A 47 68.32 20.72 6.32
CA SER A 47 67.48 21.79 5.79
C SER A 47 68.04 22.41 4.52
N CYS A 48 69.37 22.53 4.41
CA CYS A 48 70.02 23.03 3.20
C CYS A 48 69.73 22.11 1.98
N ILE A 49 69.83 20.79 2.16
CA ILE A 49 69.55 19.80 1.11
C ILE A 49 68.07 19.85 0.69
N GLU A 50 67.16 19.94 1.65
CA GLU A 50 65.72 20.02 1.38
C GLU A 50 65.35 21.32 0.63
N VAL A 51 65.96 22.45 0.99
CA VAL A 51 65.76 23.73 0.29
C VAL A 51 66.32 23.71 -1.13
N ILE A 52 67.45 23.02 -1.37
CA ILE A 52 67.97 22.81 -2.72
C ILE A 52 66.93 22.11 -3.60
N GLN A 53 66.25 21.08 -3.09
CA GLN A 53 65.18 20.38 -3.81
C GLN A 53 63.99 21.32 -4.12
N LEU A 54 63.65 22.23 -3.21
CA LEU A 54 62.60 23.23 -3.44
C LEU A 54 62.98 24.25 -4.52
N ILE A 55 64.24 24.72 -4.53
CA ILE A 55 64.76 25.64 -5.56
C ILE A 55 64.73 24.98 -6.95
N GLU A 56 65.05 23.68 -7.02
CA GLU A 56 64.96 22.93 -8.27
C GLU A 56 63.54 22.81 -8.78
N ARG A 57 62.58 22.61 -7.87
CA ARG A 57 61.16 22.42 -8.17
C ARG A 57 60.43 23.70 -8.56
N TRP A 58 60.66 24.80 -7.83
CA TRP A 58 59.91 26.07 -7.96
C TRP A 58 60.73 27.21 -8.58
N ARG A 59 61.57 26.89 -9.58
CA ARG A 59 62.40 27.89 -10.27
C ARG A 59 61.56 29.14 -10.61
N PRO A 60 61.90 30.33 -10.06
CA PRO A 60 61.06 31.51 -10.25
C PRO A 60 60.91 31.84 -11.73
N LEU A 61 59.68 32.07 -12.20
CA LEU A 61 59.37 32.38 -13.61
C LEU A 61 60.16 33.61 -14.12
N GLN A 62 60.44 34.56 -13.23
CA GLN A 62 61.22 35.78 -13.51
C GLN A 62 62.73 35.51 -13.70
N TYR A 63 63.22 34.32 -13.32
CA TYR A 63 64.63 33.93 -13.38
C TYR A 63 64.79 32.51 -13.94
N PRO A 64 64.73 32.32 -15.28
CA PRO A 64 64.86 30.99 -15.91
C PRO A 64 66.23 30.32 -15.67
N ARG A 65 67.23 31.07 -15.17
CA ARG A 65 68.55 30.55 -14.77
C ARG A 65 68.83 30.89 -13.30
N ILE A 66 69.29 29.89 -12.55
CA ILE A 66 69.75 30.08 -11.18
C ILE A 66 71.06 30.88 -11.21
N THR A 67 71.01 32.12 -10.74
CA THR A 67 72.18 33.01 -10.67
C THR A 67 72.69 33.12 -9.23
N PRO A 68 74.00 33.34 -9.01
CA PRO A 68 74.53 33.59 -7.66
C PRO A 68 73.83 34.74 -6.93
N ARG A 69 73.33 35.76 -7.67
CA ARG A 69 72.57 36.88 -7.12
C ARG A 69 71.20 36.45 -6.56
N LEU A 70 70.50 35.58 -7.26
CA LEU A 70 69.23 35.01 -6.81
C LEU A 70 69.44 34.16 -5.56
N LEU A 71 70.45 33.29 -5.55
CA LEU A 71 70.77 32.43 -4.40
C LEU A 71 71.11 33.27 -3.17
N LYS A 72 71.96 34.29 -3.31
CA LYS A 72 72.30 35.20 -2.22
C LYS A 72 71.06 35.95 -1.69
N LYS A 73 70.18 36.41 -2.59
CA LYS A 73 68.93 37.07 -2.20
C LYS A 73 68.01 36.13 -1.44
N LEU A 74 67.83 34.90 -1.93
CA LEU A 74 66.99 33.88 -1.31
C LEU A 74 67.48 33.52 0.11
N VAL A 75 68.78 33.25 0.28
CA VAL A 75 69.36 32.93 1.59
C VAL A 75 69.18 34.10 2.57
N ASN A 76 69.41 35.34 2.11
CA ASN A 76 69.18 36.52 2.95
C ASN A 76 67.70 36.71 3.30
N ASP A 77 66.78 36.51 2.35
CA ASP A 77 65.34 36.63 2.59
C ASP A 77 64.84 35.56 3.57
N ILE A 78 65.35 34.32 3.46
CA ILE A 78 65.07 33.21 4.40
C ILE A 78 65.50 33.60 5.80
N TYR A 79 66.74 34.04 5.96
CA TYR A 79 67.27 34.44 7.26
C TYR A 79 66.52 35.67 7.83
N THR A 80 66.23 36.66 6.99
CA THR A 80 65.48 37.86 7.39
C THR A 80 64.09 37.52 7.88
N LEU A 81 63.33 36.70 7.13
CA LEU A 81 62.00 36.29 7.56
C LEU A 81 62.04 35.47 8.85
N ASN A 82 63.04 34.60 9.02
CA ASN A 82 63.22 33.85 10.25
C ASN A 82 63.39 34.75 11.49
N LEU A 83 63.97 35.94 11.35
CA LEU A 83 64.10 36.91 12.44
C LEU A 83 62.78 37.62 12.79
N THR A 84 61.82 37.65 11.87
CA THR A 84 60.56 38.39 12.00
C THR A 84 59.36 37.53 12.40
N VAL A 85 59.45 36.20 12.29
CA VAL A 85 58.34 35.28 12.57
C VAL A 85 58.21 35.02 14.07
N PRO A 86 57.07 35.33 14.72
CA PRO A 86 56.90 35.11 16.15
C PRO A 86 56.67 33.63 16.52
N GLY A 87 57.20 33.18 17.66
CA GLY A 87 56.58 32.08 18.43
C GLY A 87 57.01 30.62 18.15
N THR A 88 58.14 30.36 17.50
CA THR A 88 58.72 29.00 17.48
C THR A 88 60.05 28.98 18.22
N SER A 89 60.25 27.98 19.08
CA SER A 89 61.53 27.78 19.76
C SER A 89 62.63 27.71 18.71
N SER A 90 63.75 28.38 18.99
CA SER A 90 64.92 28.50 18.11
C SER A 90 65.56 27.16 17.71
N ASP A 91 65.07 26.05 18.24
CA ASP A 91 65.55 24.66 18.05
C ASP A 91 64.88 23.92 16.88
N GLU A 92 63.88 24.49 16.22
CA GLU A 92 63.23 23.82 15.09
C GLU A 92 64.05 23.96 13.81
N LYS A 93 65.04 23.08 13.64
CA LYS A 93 65.98 23.04 12.52
C LYS A 93 65.30 23.15 11.13
N LEU A 94 64.19 22.45 10.95
CA LEU A 94 63.51 22.33 9.65
C LEU A 94 62.65 23.56 9.26
N ARG A 95 62.59 24.60 10.09
CA ARG A 95 61.82 25.84 9.84
C ARG A 95 62.26 26.59 8.59
N PHE A 96 63.56 26.54 8.27
CA PHE A 96 64.09 27.24 7.10
C PHE A 96 63.57 26.66 5.79
N VAL A 97 63.18 25.37 5.77
CA VAL A 97 62.56 24.71 4.62
C VAL A 97 61.19 25.33 4.33
N LEU A 98 60.38 25.60 5.37
CA LEU A 98 59.06 26.21 5.24
C LEU A 98 59.13 27.67 4.81
N ILE A 99 60.06 28.44 5.38
CA ILE A 99 60.30 29.84 4.97
C ILE A 99 60.75 29.89 3.50
N ALA A 100 61.64 28.98 3.09
CA ALA A 100 62.09 28.90 1.71
C ALA A 100 60.93 28.55 0.76
N LEU A 101 60.08 27.59 1.14
CA LEU A 101 58.89 27.21 0.39
C LEU A 101 57.93 28.41 0.21
N TYR A 102 57.65 29.13 1.30
CA TYR A 102 56.82 30.33 1.28
C TYR A 102 57.39 31.41 0.37
N ILE A 103 58.71 31.70 0.47
CA ILE A 103 59.34 32.70 -0.39
C ILE A 103 59.26 32.28 -1.86
N LEU A 104 59.59 31.03 -2.18
CA LEU A 104 59.65 30.56 -3.57
C LEU A 104 58.27 30.57 -4.23
N MET A 105 57.23 30.14 -3.52
CA MET A 105 55.88 30.02 -4.08
C MET A 105 55.05 31.29 -3.95
N VAL A 106 54.96 31.88 -2.75
CA VAL A 106 54.07 33.01 -2.48
C VAL A 106 54.76 34.32 -2.84
N LYS A 107 55.96 34.58 -2.30
CA LYS A 107 56.63 35.89 -2.48
C LYS A 107 57.24 36.07 -3.86
N TYR A 108 57.86 35.03 -4.43
CA TYR A 108 58.54 35.08 -5.73
C TYR A 108 57.70 34.49 -6.86
N GLY A 109 56.80 33.55 -6.55
CA GLY A 109 55.93 32.88 -7.51
C GLY A 109 54.53 33.50 -7.64
N ASP A 110 54.15 34.44 -6.76
CA ASP A 110 52.83 35.11 -6.74
C ASP A 110 51.64 34.14 -6.61
N ILE A 111 51.86 32.99 -5.95
CA ILE A 111 50.83 31.98 -5.68
C ILE A 111 50.13 32.33 -4.35
N ASP A 112 48.79 32.30 -4.33
CA ASP A 112 48.02 32.51 -3.11
C ASP A 112 48.39 31.47 -2.02
N ILE A 113 48.58 31.93 -0.78
CA ILE A 113 48.84 31.08 0.39
C ILE A 113 47.78 29.99 0.56
N ARG A 114 46.53 30.24 0.17
CA ARG A 114 45.44 29.24 0.21
C ARG A 114 45.69 28.08 -0.75
N THR A 115 46.36 28.34 -1.88
CA THR A 115 46.74 27.30 -2.84
C THR A 115 47.90 26.45 -2.30
N LEU A 116 48.83 27.06 -1.55
CA LEU A 116 49.91 26.33 -0.87
C LEU A 116 49.38 25.43 0.24
N LEU A 117 48.30 25.83 0.92
CA LEU A 117 47.67 25.10 2.02
C LEU A 117 46.52 24.18 1.57
N ARG A 118 46.27 24.05 0.26
CA ARG A 118 45.25 23.15 -0.30
C ARG A 118 45.74 21.72 -0.38
N ASN A 119 44.87 20.72 -0.15
CA ASN A 119 45.24 19.30 -0.29
C ASN A 119 45.33 18.88 -1.76
N PRO A 120 46.54 18.58 -2.28
CA PRO A 120 46.72 18.26 -3.69
C PRO A 120 46.30 16.81 -4.02
N PHE A 121 45.93 16.01 -3.02
CA PHE A 121 45.40 14.66 -3.20
C PHE A 121 43.86 14.61 -3.14
N GLN A 122 43.19 15.75 -2.93
CA GLN A 122 41.73 15.84 -2.89
C GLN A 122 41.15 16.41 -4.20
N ASN A 123 40.23 15.64 -4.80
CA ASN A 123 39.41 15.92 -5.98
C ASN A 123 40.18 16.16 -7.30
N GLU A 124 40.32 15.09 -8.12
CA GLU A 124 40.81 15.20 -9.50
C GLU A 124 39.81 15.88 -10.47
N GLU A 125 38.53 15.97 -10.09
CA GLU A 125 37.44 16.39 -11.01
C GLU A 125 37.09 17.89 -10.95
N ASN A 126 37.37 18.59 -9.85
CA ASN A 126 37.16 20.06 -9.71
C ASN A 126 38.51 20.78 -9.57
N LYS A 127 39.37 20.61 -10.58
CA LYS A 127 40.62 21.37 -10.67
C LYS A 127 40.32 22.80 -11.13
N PRO A 128 40.76 23.84 -10.40
CA PRO A 128 41.04 25.13 -11.03
C PRO A 128 42.02 24.87 -12.17
N GLN A 129 41.95 25.67 -13.25
CA GLN A 129 42.85 25.59 -14.41
C GLN A 129 44.31 25.97 -14.06
N ALA A 130 44.90 25.33 -13.06
CA ALA A 130 46.34 25.32 -12.85
C ALA A 130 46.96 24.35 -13.87
N PRO A 131 48.10 24.69 -14.50
CA PRO A 131 48.82 23.76 -15.38
C PRO A 131 49.10 22.44 -14.64
N GLU A 132 48.94 21.29 -15.29
CA GLU A 132 49.23 19.96 -14.68
C GLU A 132 50.62 19.92 -14.01
N GLU A 133 51.58 20.64 -14.58
CA GLU A 133 52.95 20.79 -14.06
C GLU A 133 53.03 21.46 -12.67
N GLN A 134 52.05 22.28 -12.28
CA GLN A 134 52.00 22.95 -10.98
C GLN A 134 51.43 22.03 -9.90
N ASP A 135 50.46 21.18 -10.23
CA ASP A 135 49.86 20.21 -9.31
C ASP A 135 50.85 19.10 -8.93
N ASP A 136 51.63 18.60 -9.89
CA ASP A 136 52.71 17.64 -9.63
C ASP A 136 53.78 18.21 -8.70
N LYS A 137 54.10 19.50 -8.85
CA LYS A 137 55.03 20.21 -7.95
C LYS A 137 54.44 20.36 -6.54
N LEU A 138 53.14 20.60 -6.41
CA LEU A 138 52.45 20.67 -5.11
C LEU A 138 52.41 19.30 -4.43
N LYS A 139 52.11 18.21 -5.15
CA LYS A 139 52.16 16.83 -4.63
C LYS A 139 53.56 16.47 -4.15
N ALA A 140 54.60 16.89 -4.89
CA ALA A 140 55.99 16.67 -4.51
C ALA A 140 56.40 17.52 -3.27
N ASN A 141 55.89 18.75 -3.14
CA ASN A 141 56.05 19.55 -1.91
C ASN A 141 55.44 18.82 -0.72
N TYR A 142 54.22 18.31 -0.85
CA TYR A 142 53.55 17.59 0.21
C TYR A 142 54.33 16.34 0.63
N ALA A 143 54.76 15.51 -0.32
CA ALA A 143 55.54 14.31 -0.02
C ALA A 143 56.83 14.64 0.74
N GLN A 144 57.46 15.77 0.40
CA GLN A 144 58.65 16.27 1.09
C GLN A 144 58.32 16.76 2.51
N LEU A 145 57.27 17.56 2.69
CA LEU A 145 56.85 18.06 4.01
C LEU A 145 56.40 16.92 4.93
N LYS A 146 55.63 15.96 4.42
CA LYS A 146 55.21 14.76 5.14
C LYS A 146 56.39 13.93 5.65
N ARG A 147 57.44 13.79 4.83
CA ARG A 147 58.70 13.13 5.23
C ARG A 147 59.41 13.91 6.34
N ILE A 148 59.53 15.22 6.17
CA ILE A 148 60.31 16.08 7.07
C ILE A 148 59.66 16.21 8.45
N PHE A 149 58.33 16.36 8.49
CA PHE A 149 57.57 16.62 9.71
C PHE A 149 56.88 15.37 10.28
N ILE A 150 57.28 14.16 9.87
CA ILE A 150 56.74 12.88 10.39
C ILE A 150 55.19 12.88 10.34
N ASN A 151 54.62 13.32 9.22
CA ASN A 151 53.18 13.40 9.01
C ASN A 151 52.41 14.34 9.97
N ASP A 152 53.09 15.24 10.68
CA ASP A 152 52.46 16.28 11.52
C ASP A 152 52.06 17.48 10.66
N GLU A 153 50.84 17.43 10.10
CA GLU A 153 50.32 18.44 9.18
C GLU A 153 50.10 19.81 9.82
N ASN A 154 49.65 19.82 11.08
CA ASN A 154 49.32 21.05 11.79
C ASN A 154 50.58 21.89 12.03
N ARG A 155 51.68 21.22 12.41
CA ARG A 155 52.91 21.88 12.82
C ARG A 155 53.51 22.75 11.71
N TRP A 156 53.59 22.24 10.48
CA TRP A 156 54.14 23.04 9.39
C TRP A 156 53.08 23.94 8.71
N SER A 157 51.77 23.59 8.73
CA SER A 157 50.72 24.47 8.21
C SER A 157 50.57 25.74 9.05
N GLU A 158 50.55 25.61 10.37
CA GLU A 158 50.47 26.74 11.30
C GLU A 158 51.69 27.65 11.19
N PHE A 159 52.86 27.04 11.04
CA PHE A 159 54.09 27.80 10.81
C PHE A 159 54.01 28.60 9.50
N LEU A 160 53.56 28.00 8.38
CA LEU A 160 53.38 28.74 7.12
C LEU A 160 52.37 29.90 7.25
N MET A 161 51.29 29.72 8.02
CA MET A 161 50.33 30.79 8.31
C MET A 161 51.01 31.92 9.10
N SER A 162 51.79 31.57 10.13
CA SER A 162 52.59 32.54 10.90
C SER A 162 53.61 33.28 10.06
N VAL A 163 54.25 32.61 9.08
CA VAL A 163 55.17 33.25 8.14
C VAL A 163 54.42 34.26 7.25
N HIS A 164 53.22 33.91 6.78
CA HIS A 164 52.44 34.77 5.89
C HIS A 164 51.99 36.07 6.57
N TYR A 165 51.39 35.96 7.76
CA TYR A 165 50.86 37.10 8.51
C TYR A 165 51.89 37.77 9.44
N GLN A 166 53.09 37.20 9.59
CA GLN A 166 54.12 37.65 10.53
C GLN A 166 53.59 37.80 11.97
N ALA A 167 52.69 36.89 12.35
CA ALA A 167 51.97 36.91 13.61
C ALA A 167 52.11 35.55 14.33
N ALA A 168 51.81 35.55 15.63
CA ALA A 168 51.72 34.30 16.39
C ALA A 168 50.71 33.34 15.74
N ALA A 169 50.96 32.04 15.82
CA ALA A 169 50.15 31.01 15.15
C ALA A 169 48.66 31.10 15.50
N GLU A 170 48.30 31.50 16.71
CA GLU A 170 46.91 31.74 17.12
C GLU A 170 46.23 32.84 16.31
N LEU A 171 46.87 34.01 16.17
CA LEU A 171 46.29 35.15 15.43
C LEU A 171 46.23 34.86 13.92
N ALA A 172 47.30 34.28 13.37
CA ALA A 172 47.36 33.92 11.95
C ALA A 172 46.32 32.87 11.56
N ARG A 173 46.08 31.86 12.42
CA ARG A 173 45.01 30.87 12.24
C ARG A 173 43.62 31.51 12.30
N SER A 174 43.42 32.45 13.24
CA SER A 174 42.14 33.14 13.40
C SER A 174 41.75 33.90 12.14
N GLU A 175 42.68 34.65 11.56
CA GLU A 175 42.43 35.45 10.35
C GLU A 175 42.22 34.60 9.09
N LEU A 176 42.92 33.47 8.98
CA LEU A 176 42.90 32.67 7.75
C LEU A 176 41.76 31.64 7.68
N ILE A 177 41.42 31.00 8.82
CA ILE A 177 40.47 29.87 8.85
C ILE A 177 39.36 30.11 9.87
N ASP A 178 39.67 30.35 11.15
CA ASP A 178 38.64 30.30 12.20
C ASP A 178 37.58 31.41 12.04
N THR A 179 37.96 32.65 11.74
CA THR A 179 37.02 33.77 11.50
C THR A 179 36.24 33.58 10.19
N PRO A 180 36.87 33.33 9.03
CA PRO A 180 36.15 33.05 7.80
C PRO A 180 35.19 31.86 7.89
N LEU A 181 35.50 30.84 8.69
CA LEU A 181 34.64 29.68 8.88
C LEU A 181 33.37 30.05 9.65
N VAL A 182 33.50 30.78 10.75
CA VAL A 182 32.34 31.26 11.52
C VAL A 182 31.48 32.20 10.67
N GLU A 183 32.11 33.06 9.87
CA GLU A 183 31.40 33.99 8.98
C GLU A 183 30.68 33.27 7.83
N ALA A 184 31.31 32.27 7.21
CA ALA A 184 30.69 31.47 6.14
C ALA A 184 29.44 30.76 6.64
N VAL A 185 29.49 30.16 7.84
CA VAL A 185 28.32 29.50 8.45
C VAL A 185 27.23 30.50 8.82
N LYS A 186 27.59 31.66 9.38
CA LYS A 186 26.62 32.73 9.69
C LYS A 186 25.97 33.31 8.44
N ALA A 187 26.72 33.45 7.35
CA ALA A 187 26.25 33.96 6.08
C ALA A 187 25.56 32.89 5.21
N LYS A 188 25.61 31.61 5.63
CA LYS A 188 25.13 30.44 4.87
C LYS A 188 25.79 30.33 3.48
N ASP A 189 27.06 30.71 3.39
CA ASP A 189 27.84 30.76 2.16
C ASP A 189 28.56 29.42 1.91
N ALA A 190 27.96 28.60 1.04
CA ALA A 190 28.48 27.29 0.68
C ALA A 190 29.78 27.37 -0.15
N ASP A 191 29.94 28.39 -1.00
CA ASP A 191 31.14 28.56 -1.84
C ASP A 191 32.35 28.94 -0.99
N ALA A 192 32.14 29.80 0.01
CA ALA A 192 33.17 30.11 0.99
C ALA A 192 33.54 28.87 1.82
N LEU A 193 32.56 28.10 2.27
CA LEU A 193 32.79 26.88 3.04
C LEU A 193 33.56 25.81 2.24
N GLU A 194 33.21 25.59 0.97
CA GLU A 194 33.92 24.67 0.08
C GLU A 194 35.42 24.99 0.01
N ARG A 195 35.77 26.26 -0.13
CA ARG A 195 37.18 26.69 -0.15
C ARG A 195 37.89 26.41 1.18
N LEU A 196 37.19 26.52 2.30
CA LEU A 196 37.74 26.25 3.64
C LEU A 196 37.93 24.75 3.90
N VAL A 197 36.97 23.90 3.51
CA VAL A 197 37.01 22.44 3.72
C VAL A 197 38.23 21.79 3.06
N THR A 198 38.68 22.34 1.93
CA THR A 198 39.82 21.82 1.15
C THR A 198 41.20 22.25 1.68
N MET A 199 41.26 23.13 2.69
CA MET A 199 42.50 23.60 3.32
C MET A 199 42.97 22.69 4.45
N TRP A 200 44.29 22.61 4.67
CA TRP A 200 44.85 21.80 5.75
C TRP A 200 44.63 22.49 7.09
N GLY A 201 44.39 21.69 8.13
CA GLY A 201 44.00 22.19 9.45
C GLY A 201 42.50 22.49 9.59
N PHE A 202 41.69 22.34 8.53
CA PHE A 202 40.24 22.53 8.59
C PHE A 202 39.55 21.70 9.69
N ALA A 203 39.86 20.41 9.79
CA ALA A 203 39.23 19.53 10.79
C ALA A 203 39.49 20.01 12.23
N HIS A 204 40.68 20.53 12.51
CA HIS A 204 41.02 21.09 13.82
C HIS A 204 40.40 22.47 14.05
N ALA A 205 40.38 23.32 13.02
CA ALA A 205 39.69 24.61 13.07
C ALA A 205 38.19 24.41 13.35
N TRP A 206 37.55 23.47 12.67
CA TRP A 206 36.16 23.12 12.89
C TRP A 206 35.91 22.69 14.34
N ASN A 207 36.70 21.78 14.90
CA ASN A 207 36.55 21.34 16.30
C ASN A 207 36.67 22.49 17.31
N ARG A 208 37.52 23.49 17.05
CA ARG A 208 37.64 24.69 17.91
C ARG A 208 36.46 25.64 17.75
N CYS A 209 36.01 25.82 16.52
CA CYS A 209 34.96 26.77 16.19
C CYS A 209 33.55 26.21 16.40
N ALA A 210 33.40 24.88 16.54
CA ALA A 210 32.12 24.19 16.73
C ALA A 210 31.29 24.82 17.86
N ALA A 211 31.91 25.15 19.00
CA ALA A 211 31.22 25.78 20.13
C ALA A 211 30.76 27.23 19.87
N ARG A 212 31.25 27.88 18.80
CA ARG A 212 30.91 29.25 18.39
C ARG A 212 29.94 29.28 17.20
N MET A 213 29.60 28.12 16.65
CA MET A 213 28.73 27.95 15.50
C MET A 213 27.37 27.44 15.94
N ASP A 214 26.34 27.87 15.23
CA ASP A 214 25.02 27.23 15.31
C ASP A 214 25.04 25.98 14.42
N MET A 215 24.74 24.82 15.01
CA MET A 215 24.74 23.54 14.31
C MET A 215 23.65 23.45 13.24
N THR A 216 22.54 24.19 13.40
CA THR A 216 21.49 24.25 12.37
C THR A 216 21.97 25.01 11.14
N ALA A 217 22.57 26.19 11.33
CA ALA A 217 23.19 26.98 10.26
C ALA A 217 24.36 26.25 9.59
N TRP A 218 25.13 25.46 10.36
CA TRP A 218 26.17 24.58 9.83
C TRP A 218 25.59 23.56 8.84
N LEU A 219 24.55 22.82 9.25
CA LEU A 219 23.91 21.83 8.38
C LEU A 219 23.25 22.46 7.16
N GLU A 220 22.65 23.65 7.29
CA GLU A 220 22.12 24.40 6.14
C GLU A 220 23.20 24.77 5.12
N THR A 221 24.36 25.21 5.60
CA THR A 221 25.48 25.58 4.73
C THR A 221 26.07 24.33 4.06
N VAL A 222 26.20 23.24 4.82
CA VAL A 222 26.74 21.96 4.34
C VAL A 222 25.82 21.30 3.32
N ALA A 223 24.51 21.36 3.49
CA ALA A 223 23.54 20.78 2.55
C ALA A 223 23.67 21.31 1.12
N ASN A 224 24.28 22.49 0.94
CA ASN A 224 24.48 23.09 -0.37
C ASN A 224 25.84 22.73 -1.02
N LEU A 225 26.70 21.97 -0.35
CA LEU A 225 28.01 21.57 -0.87
C LEU A 225 27.89 20.44 -1.92
N PRO A 226 28.87 20.34 -2.84
CA PRO A 226 28.98 19.21 -3.75
C PRO A 226 29.28 17.88 -3.03
N GLN A 227 28.75 16.77 -3.57
CA GLN A 227 28.93 15.41 -3.04
C GLN A 227 30.37 14.99 -2.68
N PRO A 228 31.40 15.28 -3.51
CA PRO A 228 32.78 14.95 -3.16
C PRO A 228 33.24 15.64 -1.86
N ILE A 229 32.76 16.85 -1.60
CA ILE A 229 33.15 17.66 -0.43
C ILE A 229 32.34 17.25 0.80
N LEU A 230 31.05 16.93 0.63
CA LEU A 230 30.21 16.36 1.70
C LEU A 230 30.86 15.13 2.36
N SER A 231 31.51 14.28 1.56
CA SER A 231 32.22 13.10 2.08
C SER A 231 33.36 13.44 3.06
N LEU A 232 34.03 14.59 2.88
CA LEU A 232 35.15 15.04 3.72
C LEU A 232 34.69 15.55 5.09
N VAL A 233 33.46 16.08 5.14
CA VAL A 233 32.85 16.62 6.35
C VAL A 233 31.91 15.64 7.04
N LYS A 234 31.77 14.40 6.56
CA LYS A 234 30.85 13.40 7.12
C LYS A 234 30.94 13.22 8.64
N GLN A 235 32.15 13.04 9.18
CA GLN A 235 32.36 12.91 10.65
C GLN A 235 31.90 14.16 11.43
N LYS A 236 31.90 15.33 10.79
CA LYS A 236 31.54 16.62 11.40
C LYS A 236 30.02 16.79 11.35
N ILE A 237 29.38 16.31 10.27
CA ILE A 237 27.92 16.14 10.20
C ILE A 237 27.44 15.20 11.31
N GLU A 238 28.10 14.05 11.50
CA GLU A 238 27.78 13.10 12.58
C GLU A 238 27.89 13.74 13.98
N TYR A 239 28.92 14.55 14.23
CA TYR A 239 29.03 15.32 15.47
C TYR A 239 27.88 16.33 15.63
N SER A 240 27.55 17.09 14.58
CA SER A 240 26.44 18.05 14.63
C SER A 240 25.10 17.37 14.89
N ILE A 241 24.89 16.16 14.35
CA ILE A 241 23.69 15.35 14.64
C ILE A 241 23.68 14.93 16.11
N GLN A 242 24.80 14.49 16.68
CA GLN A 242 24.87 14.11 18.10
C GLN A 242 24.57 15.29 19.03
N ASP A 243 25.07 16.48 18.69
CA ASP A 243 24.77 17.71 19.43
C ASP A 243 23.28 18.07 19.33
N LEU A 244 22.71 18.02 18.13
CA LEU A 244 21.28 18.28 17.92
C LEU A 244 20.40 17.24 18.63
N ASN A 245 20.75 15.95 18.61
CA ASN A 245 20.04 14.89 19.35
C ASN A 245 20.03 15.16 20.87
N SER A 246 21.04 15.86 21.39
CA SER A 246 21.16 16.16 22.81
C SER A 246 20.47 17.46 23.22
N ASN A 247 20.34 18.42 22.29
CA ASN A 247 19.94 19.80 22.61
C ASN A 247 18.65 20.25 21.91
N TYR A 248 18.41 19.80 20.67
CA TYR A 248 17.31 20.28 19.83
C TYR A 248 16.00 19.56 20.14
N ALA A 249 14.96 20.34 20.45
CA ALA A 249 13.62 19.83 20.70
C ALA A 249 13.56 18.73 21.77
N VAL A 250 14.38 18.82 22.84
CA VAL A 250 14.39 17.80 23.91
C VAL A 250 13.32 18.10 24.97
N ASN A 251 13.22 19.35 25.41
CA ASN A 251 12.28 19.76 26.46
C ASN A 251 11.09 20.55 25.92
N ASN A 252 11.32 21.40 24.91
CA ASN A 252 10.32 22.28 24.32
C ASN A 252 10.39 22.19 22.79
N LYS A 253 9.29 22.55 22.12
CA LYS A 253 9.25 22.72 20.67
C LYS A 253 10.20 23.84 20.23
N GLU A 254 11.00 23.58 19.21
CA GLU A 254 11.89 24.58 18.59
C GLU A 254 11.14 25.44 17.57
N ASP A 255 11.67 26.64 17.31
CA ASP A 255 11.11 27.57 16.32
C ASP A 255 11.20 27.01 14.90
N PHE A 256 10.09 27.12 14.15
CA PHE A 256 10.03 26.60 12.79
C PHE A 256 10.95 27.37 11.83
N ASN A 257 11.94 26.66 11.27
CA ASN A 257 12.82 27.17 10.22
C ASN A 257 12.65 26.36 8.92
N LEU A 258 12.11 27.02 7.88
CA LEU A 258 11.90 26.40 6.58
C LEU A 258 13.21 26.08 5.83
N SER A 259 14.23 26.95 5.90
CA SER A 259 15.51 26.70 5.20
C SER A 259 16.23 25.49 5.76
N PHE A 260 16.13 25.29 7.08
CA PHE A 260 16.70 24.13 7.75
C PHE A 260 16.04 22.83 7.29
N ASN A 261 14.71 22.77 7.28
CA ASN A 261 13.99 21.57 6.85
C ASN A 261 14.26 21.20 5.38
N ILE A 262 14.32 22.20 4.48
CA ILE A 262 14.69 21.96 3.07
C ILE A 262 16.11 21.36 2.99
N SER A 263 17.04 21.87 3.81
CA SER A 263 18.42 21.39 3.88
C SER A 263 18.48 19.95 4.40
N LEU A 264 17.68 19.60 5.41
CA LEU A 264 17.57 18.23 5.92
C LEU A 264 17.03 17.27 4.85
N ILE A 265 15.95 17.64 4.14
CA ILE A 265 15.40 16.83 3.04
C ILE A 265 16.46 16.54 1.99
N ARG A 266 17.26 17.56 1.62
CA ARG A 266 18.35 17.38 0.66
C ARG A 266 19.41 16.42 1.17
N LEU A 267 19.86 16.57 2.41
CA LEU A 267 20.86 15.69 3.03
C LEU A 267 20.37 14.25 3.17
N ILE A 268 19.08 14.03 3.44
CA ILE A 268 18.45 12.70 3.49
C ILE A 268 18.41 12.08 2.09
N ASN A 269 17.96 12.82 1.08
CA ASN A 269 17.91 12.35 -0.31
C ASN A 269 19.31 12.00 -0.86
N GLU A 270 20.32 12.76 -0.43
CA GLU A 270 21.72 12.54 -0.74
C GLU A 270 22.37 11.41 0.10
N ASN A 271 21.59 10.67 0.91
CA ASN A 271 22.03 9.60 1.82
C ASN A 271 23.18 10.02 2.76
N SER A 272 23.28 11.32 3.06
CA SER A 272 24.30 11.87 3.94
C SER A 272 23.90 11.78 5.41
N ILE A 273 22.59 11.82 5.70
CA ILE A 273 22.00 11.67 7.02
C ILE A 273 20.78 10.73 6.97
N GLY A 274 20.46 10.07 8.09
CA GLY A 274 19.23 9.30 8.26
C GLY A 274 18.10 10.11 8.91
N ILE A 275 17.06 9.40 9.35
CA ILE A 275 16.05 9.98 10.26
C ILE A 275 16.58 9.88 11.70
N GLU A 276 16.94 11.04 12.24
CA GLU A 276 17.60 11.18 13.54
C GLU A 276 16.60 11.48 14.69
N ASP A 277 17.05 11.33 15.94
CA ASP A 277 16.18 11.44 17.11
C ASP A 277 15.66 12.87 17.37
N PHE A 278 16.45 13.91 17.11
CA PHE A 278 15.98 15.29 17.21
C PHE A 278 14.80 15.58 16.26
N MET A 279 14.79 14.96 15.08
CA MET A 279 13.69 15.10 14.12
C MET A 279 12.43 14.40 14.63
N LYS A 280 12.58 13.23 15.27
CA LYS A 280 11.48 12.50 15.90
C LYS A 280 10.89 13.28 17.07
N ASN A 281 11.75 13.89 17.89
CA ASN A 281 11.29 14.69 19.02
C ASN A 281 10.48 15.90 18.57
N GLN A 282 10.99 16.68 17.59
CA GLN A 282 10.22 17.79 17.02
C GLN A 282 8.93 17.32 16.36
N ARG A 283 8.94 16.17 15.64
CA ARG A 283 7.73 15.56 15.08
C ARG A 283 6.70 15.29 16.18
N ASN A 284 7.09 14.75 17.32
CA ASN A 284 6.16 14.48 18.42
C ASN A 284 5.55 15.77 19.00
N PHE A 285 6.34 16.84 19.14
CA PHE A 285 5.80 18.14 19.53
C PHE A 285 4.84 18.74 18.50
N ILE A 286 5.10 18.54 17.20
CA ILE A 286 4.18 18.96 16.13
C ILE A 286 2.88 18.17 16.21
N ILE A 287 2.94 16.85 16.41
CA ILE A 287 1.76 16.00 16.55
C ILE A 287 0.92 16.43 17.76
N LEU A 288 1.55 16.64 18.93
CA LEU A 288 0.85 17.15 20.12
C LEU A 288 0.18 18.51 19.85
N ALA A 289 0.87 19.43 19.17
CA ALA A 289 0.30 20.72 18.81
C ALA A 289 -0.84 20.61 17.78
N LEU A 290 -0.82 19.60 16.90
CA LEU A 290 -1.93 19.31 15.99
C LEU A 290 -3.13 18.70 16.73
N ASP A 291 -2.87 17.85 17.72
CA ASP A 291 -3.87 17.21 18.57
C ASP A 291 -4.57 18.22 19.50
N GLU A 292 -3.87 19.27 19.91
CA GLU A 292 -4.40 20.38 20.72
C GLU A 292 -5.18 21.44 19.90
N LEU A 293 -5.33 21.25 18.59
CA LEU A 293 -6.06 22.20 17.75
C LEU A 293 -7.56 22.25 18.13
N GLU A 294 -8.00 23.39 18.68
CA GLU A 294 -9.41 23.67 18.93
C GLU A 294 -10.08 24.38 17.74
N SER A 295 -11.43 24.39 17.72
CA SER A 295 -12.22 25.08 16.69
C SER A 295 -11.86 26.56 16.60
N VAL A 296 -11.60 27.04 15.38
CA VAL A 296 -11.02 28.37 15.08
C VAL A 296 -11.71 29.51 15.84
N SER A 297 -10.91 30.31 16.57
CA SER A 297 -11.25 31.69 16.91
C SER A 297 -10.49 32.66 15.98
N ASP A 298 -11.11 33.80 15.64
CA ASP A 298 -10.69 34.72 14.56
C ASP A 298 -9.23 35.24 14.61
N ASN A 299 -8.51 35.07 15.73
CA ASN A 299 -7.13 35.52 15.90
C ASN A 299 -6.05 34.44 15.64
N SER A 300 -6.43 33.20 15.27
CA SER A 300 -5.52 32.02 15.20
C SER A 300 -4.97 31.68 13.80
N ASN A 301 -5.36 32.41 12.74
CA ASN A 301 -5.12 31.97 11.36
C ASN A 301 -3.64 31.85 10.97
N ARG A 302 -2.78 32.71 11.52
CA ARG A 302 -1.34 32.67 11.24
C ARG A 302 -0.65 31.51 11.94
N GLU A 303 -1.06 31.19 13.16
CA GLU A 303 -0.49 30.11 13.95
C GLU A 303 -0.83 28.74 13.36
N ILE A 304 -2.10 28.53 12.98
CA ILE A 304 -2.56 27.31 12.29
C ILE A 304 -1.82 27.15 10.96
N THR A 305 -1.71 28.22 10.16
CA THR A 305 -0.99 28.15 8.87
C THR A 305 0.49 27.79 9.06
N ASN A 306 1.15 28.35 10.07
CA ASN A 306 2.54 28.03 10.37
C ASN A 306 2.69 26.57 10.81
N LEU A 307 1.81 26.09 11.68
CA LEU A 307 1.81 24.70 12.14
C LEU A 307 1.57 23.71 11.00
N LEU A 308 0.62 23.99 10.11
CA LEU A 308 0.37 23.17 8.91
C LEU A 308 1.55 23.20 7.94
N THR A 309 2.25 24.34 7.82
CA THR A 309 3.47 24.44 7.01
C THR A 309 4.57 23.54 7.57
N GLU A 310 4.76 23.59 8.88
CA GLU A 310 5.73 22.77 9.58
C GLU A 310 5.40 21.28 9.45
N ALA A 311 4.14 20.90 9.71
CA ALA A 311 3.67 19.53 9.55
C ALA A 311 3.82 19.00 8.12
N ASN A 312 3.61 19.84 7.11
CA ASN A 312 3.81 19.47 5.71
C ASN A 312 5.28 19.16 5.40
N GLN A 313 6.21 20.00 5.87
CA GLN A 313 7.64 19.77 5.65
C GLN A 313 8.13 18.51 6.37
N TYR A 314 7.70 18.30 7.61
CA TYR A 314 8.02 17.08 8.35
C TYR A 314 7.39 15.84 7.70
N SER A 315 6.21 15.95 7.08
CA SER A 315 5.62 14.83 6.34
C SER A 315 6.47 14.44 5.12
N LEU A 316 7.13 15.41 4.48
CA LEU A 316 8.08 15.14 3.40
C LEU A 316 9.36 14.47 3.92
N ILE A 317 9.87 14.86 5.10
CA ILE A 317 11.05 14.26 5.74
C ILE A 317 10.80 12.78 6.07
N PHE A 318 9.65 12.47 6.66
CA PHE A 318 9.32 11.11 7.12
C PHE A 318 8.68 10.24 6.03
N GLY A 319 8.26 10.81 4.90
CA GLY A 319 7.63 10.10 3.79
C GLY A 319 6.16 9.70 4.02
N SER A 320 5.64 9.93 5.22
CA SER A 320 4.24 9.70 5.62
C SER A 320 3.60 11.01 6.10
N SER A 321 2.28 11.12 5.92
CA SER A 321 1.54 12.24 6.45
C SER A 321 1.53 12.18 7.98
N LEU A 322 1.87 13.29 8.64
CA LEU A 322 1.82 13.38 10.11
C LEU A 322 0.40 13.18 10.66
N PHE A 323 -0.63 13.41 9.85
CA PHE A 323 -2.02 13.18 10.25
C PHE A 323 -2.34 11.70 10.53
N ASN A 324 -1.55 10.77 10.00
CA ASN A 324 -1.73 9.35 10.29
C ASN A 324 -1.26 8.97 11.70
N ASP A 325 -0.48 9.83 12.34
CA ASP A 325 0.17 9.59 13.62
C ASP A 325 -0.51 10.35 14.78
N MET A 326 -1.56 11.12 14.49
CA MET A 326 -2.35 11.86 15.47
C MET A 326 -3.24 10.93 16.30
N GLU A 327 -3.46 11.29 17.57
CA GLU A 327 -4.40 10.58 18.44
C GLU A 327 -5.84 11.05 18.18
N TYR A 328 -6.03 12.34 17.89
CA TYR A 328 -7.34 12.94 17.67
C TYR A 328 -7.59 13.27 16.21
N ALA A 329 -8.87 13.31 15.82
CA ALA A 329 -9.25 13.71 14.48
C ALA A 329 -9.16 15.23 14.31
N ILE A 330 -8.76 15.68 13.11
CA ILE A 330 -8.72 17.10 12.77
C ILE A 330 -10.13 17.69 12.90
N PRO A 331 -10.30 18.82 13.63
CA PRO A 331 -11.58 19.50 13.70
C PRO A 331 -12.11 19.89 12.31
N GLY A 332 -13.41 19.71 12.11
CA GLY A 332 -14.10 20.01 10.86
C GLY A 332 -13.88 21.44 10.41
N SER A 333 -13.95 22.40 11.35
CA SER A 333 -13.70 23.82 11.05
C SER A 333 -12.32 24.07 10.43
N ILE A 334 -11.26 23.39 10.90
CA ILE A 334 -9.90 23.53 10.37
C ILE A 334 -9.78 22.87 9.01
N TYR A 335 -10.36 21.67 8.86
CA TYR A 335 -10.39 20.98 7.57
C TYR A 335 -11.02 21.86 6.49
N ILE A 336 -12.17 22.43 6.82
CA ILE A 336 -12.94 23.32 5.98
C ILE A 336 -12.15 24.58 5.59
N HIS A 337 -11.59 25.31 6.56
CA HIS A 337 -10.98 26.61 6.31
C HIS A 337 -9.57 26.54 5.69
N TYR A 338 -8.80 25.49 5.99
CA TYR A 338 -7.37 25.43 5.65
C TYR A 338 -7.00 24.32 4.67
N LEU A 339 -7.71 23.20 4.65
CA LEU A 339 -7.27 22.00 3.94
C LEU A 339 -8.00 21.77 2.61
N ILE A 340 -9.28 22.13 2.48
CA ILE A 340 -10.10 21.80 1.30
C ILE A 340 -9.51 22.28 -0.03
N GLU A 341 -9.06 23.54 -0.12
CA GLU A 341 -8.61 24.14 -1.38
C GLU A 341 -7.08 24.16 -1.53
N ASN A 342 -6.35 23.74 -0.49
CA ASN A 342 -4.90 23.90 -0.41
C ASN A 342 -4.13 22.58 -0.60
N GLU A 343 -4.66 21.62 -1.34
CA GLU A 343 -4.01 20.32 -1.58
C GLU A 343 -2.63 20.44 -2.21
N GLU A 344 -2.49 21.31 -3.22
CA GLU A 344 -1.22 21.51 -3.91
C GLU A 344 -0.19 22.19 -3.00
N LYS A 345 -0.67 23.08 -2.12
CA LYS A 345 0.16 23.79 -1.14
C LYS A 345 0.68 22.84 -0.06
N TRP A 346 -0.12 21.85 0.32
CA TRP A 346 0.15 20.91 1.41
C TRP A 346 0.30 19.47 0.92
N ASN A 347 1.11 19.26 -0.11
CA ASN A 347 1.28 17.96 -0.76
C ASN A 347 1.81 16.85 0.16
N GLY A 348 2.69 17.17 1.12
CA GLY A 348 3.27 16.25 2.07
C GLY A 348 2.24 15.67 3.03
N LEU A 349 1.19 16.44 3.34
CA LEU A 349 0.10 16.02 4.23
C LEU A 349 -0.88 15.03 3.58
N LYS A 350 -0.76 14.78 2.27
CA LYS A 350 -1.57 13.78 1.51
C LYS A 350 -3.06 13.85 1.85
N ILE A 351 -3.65 15.05 1.73
CA ILE A 351 -5.06 15.32 2.07
C ILE A 351 -6.02 14.34 1.34
N LYS A 352 -5.68 13.95 0.10
CA LYS A 352 -6.44 13.00 -0.73
C LYS A 352 -6.55 11.58 -0.16
N ASP A 353 -5.64 11.20 0.71
CA ASP A 353 -5.57 9.84 1.25
C ASP A 353 -6.11 9.76 2.69
N MET A 354 -6.58 10.90 3.24
CA MET A 354 -7.16 10.95 4.58
C MET A 354 -8.43 10.12 4.71
N THR A 355 -8.48 9.31 5.76
CA THR A 355 -9.66 8.57 6.20
C THR A 355 -10.22 9.19 7.47
N PHE A 356 -11.55 9.35 7.53
CA PHE A 356 -12.23 9.96 8.67
C PHE A 356 -13.24 8.99 9.29
N SER A 357 -13.48 9.13 10.58
CA SER A 357 -14.58 8.43 11.26
C SER A 357 -15.93 9.10 10.92
N ASP A 358 -17.04 8.40 11.15
CA ASP A 358 -18.38 8.95 10.92
C ASP A 358 -18.63 10.26 11.71
N GLU A 359 -18.09 10.36 12.94
CA GLU A 359 -18.22 11.55 13.79
C GLU A 359 -17.42 12.74 13.25
N SER A 360 -16.20 12.50 12.75
CA SER A 360 -15.38 13.55 12.12
C SER A 360 -15.99 14.03 10.81
N ILE A 361 -16.58 13.12 10.01
CA ILE A 361 -17.31 13.49 8.78
C ILE A 361 -18.52 14.36 9.13
N GLU A 362 -19.24 14.04 10.21
CA GLU A 362 -20.36 14.86 10.69
C GLU A 362 -19.91 16.28 11.04
N ASP A 363 -18.82 16.42 11.80
CA ASP A 363 -18.27 17.74 12.18
C ASP A 363 -17.78 18.56 10.97
N ILE A 364 -17.13 17.92 10.00
CA ILE A 364 -16.72 18.55 8.72
C ILE A 364 -17.94 19.09 7.97
N ILE A 365 -19.00 18.29 7.86
CA ILE A 365 -20.22 18.68 7.15
C ILE A 365 -20.91 19.83 7.88
N ILE A 366 -21.08 19.75 9.20
CA ILE A 366 -21.69 20.83 10.00
C ILE A 366 -20.91 22.14 9.82
N SER A 367 -19.57 22.07 9.87
CA SER A 367 -18.70 23.22 9.62
C SER A 367 -18.88 23.80 8.21
N ALA A 368 -18.98 22.96 7.17
CA ALA A 368 -19.24 23.41 5.79
C ALA A 368 -20.62 24.07 5.63
N LEU A 369 -21.61 23.63 6.40
CA LEU A 369 -22.98 24.13 6.36
C LEU A 369 -23.12 25.52 7.00
N ASN A 370 -22.29 25.84 8.00
CA ASN A 370 -22.23 27.18 8.60
C ASN A 370 -21.66 28.24 7.65
N GLU A 371 -20.73 27.86 6.77
CA GLU A 371 -20.04 28.81 5.89
C GLU A 371 -20.87 29.25 4.66
N HIS A 372 -20.58 30.44 4.13
CA HIS A 372 -21.26 30.97 2.93
C HIS A 372 -20.64 30.50 1.61
N ASN A 373 -19.32 30.49 1.51
CA ASN A 373 -18.64 30.31 0.22
C ASN A 373 -18.31 28.85 -0.11
N ILE A 374 -18.72 27.91 0.75
CA ILE A 374 -18.32 26.52 0.62
C ILE A 374 -19.34 25.72 -0.15
N ASP A 375 -18.86 25.12 -1.22
CA ASP A 375 -19.57 24.16 -2.03
C ASP A 375 -19.48 22.75 -1.42
N ILE A 376 -20.62 22.19 -1.03
CA ILE A 376 -20.71 20.81 -0.50
C ILE A 376 -20.35 19.76 -1.56
N PHE A 377 -20.37 20.12 -2.85
CA PHE A 377 -19.93 19.25 -3.94
C PHE A 377 -18.43 19.37 -4.25
N ASN A 378 -17.68 20.15 -3.46
CA ASN A 378 -16.22 20.15 -3.54
C ASN A 378 -15.71 18.70 -3.42
N HIS A 379 -14.75 18.34 -4.30
CA HIS A 379 -14.18 17.00 -4.38
C HIS A 379 -13.78 16.45 -3.00
N ASN A 380 -13.23 17.31 -2.14
CA ASN A 380 -12.73 16.93 -0.83
C ASN A 380 -13.79 16.67 0.22
N ILE A 381 -14.99 17.23 0.06
CA ILE A 381 -16.15 16.93 0.91
C ILE A 381 -16.88 15.71 0.35
N ILE A 382 -17.22 15.75 -0.93
CA ILE A 382 -18.09 14.74 -1.52
C ILE A 382 -17.43 13.36 -1.57
N ARG A 383 -16.09 13.27 -1.67
CA ARG A 383 -15.37 11.99 -1.60
C ARG A 383 -15.60 11.25 -0.28
N LEU A 384 -15.84 11.97 0.82
CA LEU A 384 -16.07 11.41 2.16
C LEU A 384 -17.47 10.84 2.34
N ILE A 385 -18.39 11.21 1.43
CA ILE A 385 -19.81 10.94 1.58
C ILE A 385 -20.24 9.91 0.53
N GLY A 386 -21.16 9.05 0.92
CA GLY A 386 -21.83 8.12 0.03
C GLY A 386 -23.25 7.84 0.50
N SER A 387 -24.06 7.33 -0.41
CA SER A 387 -25.49 7.07 -0.20
C SER A 387 -25.70 6.14 1.00
N GLY A 388 -26.51 6.58 1.96
CA GLY A 388 -26.76 5.87 3.22
C GLY A 388 -25.73 6.12 4.31
N SER A 389 -24.82 7.09 4.15
CA SER A 389 -23.84 7.47 5.19
C SER A 389 -24.53 7.81 6.51
N LYS A 390 -23.99 7.29 7.63
CA LYS A 390 -24.52 7.51 8.97
C LYS A 390 -24.44 9.00 9.35
N SER A 391 -23.32 9.67 9.07
CA SER A 391 -23.14 11.09 9.36
C SER A 391 -24.22 11.95 8.71
N VAL A 392 -24.55 11.68 7.45
CA VAL A 392 -25.60 12.42 6.73
C VAL A 392 -26.98 12.12 7.31
N TYR A 393 -27.26 10.87 7.66
CA TYR A 393 -28.52 10.48 8.30
C TYR A 393 -28.70 11.17 9.66
N ASP A 394 -27.65 11.23 10.47
CA ASP A 394 -27.68 11.83 11.80
C ASP A 394 -27.90 13.35 11.71
N ILE A 395 -27.23 14.04 10.77
CA ILE A 395 -27.44 15.48 10.51
C ILE A 395 -28.89 15.78 10.09
N ILE A 396 -29.45 15.03 9.14
CA ILE A 396 -30.81 15.28 8.62
C ILE A 396 -31.88 15.05 9.70
N ASN A 397 -31.67 14.07 10.59
CA ASN A 397 -32.64 13.71 11.64
C ASN A 397 -32.39 14.41 12.98
N ARG A 398 -31.34 15.21 13.07
CA ARG A 398 -30.99 16.00 14.24
C ARG A 398 -32.13 16.97 14.57
N ASN A 399 -32.53 17.01 15.85
CA ASN A 399 -33.55 17.96 16.35
C ASN A 399 -32.92 19.19 17.03
N GLU A 400 -31.68 19.09 17.51
CA GLU A 400 -30.94 20.14 18.24
C GLU A 400 -29.53 20.29 17.66
N GLY A 401 -29.02 21.51 17.52
CA GLY A 401 -27.68 21.74 16.93
C GLY A 401 -27.65 21.65 15.39
N ILE A 402 -28.77 21.96 14.74
CA ILE A 402 -28.82 22.21 13.30
C ILE A 402 -28.22 23.62 13.07
N PRO A 403 -27.29 23.79 12.11
CA PRO A 403 -26.82 25.10 11.68
C PRO A 403 -27.97 26.10 11.46
N ASP A 404 -27.91 27.28 12.12
CA ASP A 404 -28.92 28.35 12.01
C ASP A 404 -29.22 28.71 10.54
N LYS A 405 -28.18 28.64 9.71
CA LYS A 405 -28.27 28.87 8.27
C LYS A 405 -29.18 27.88 7.54
N ILE A 406 -29.17 26.60 7.91
CA ILE A 406 -30.07 25.60 7.32
C ILE A 406 -31.51 25.88 7.72
N ILE A 407 -31.74 26.30 8.97
CA ILE A 407 -33.06 26.71 9.46
C ILE A 407 -33.55 27.93 8.68
N GLU A 408 -32.69 28.93 8.45
CA GLU A 408 -33.01 30.10 7.64
C GLU A 408 -33.34 29.72 6.19
N LEU A 409 -32.55 28.83 5.57
CA LEU A 409 -32.78 28.35 4.21
C LEU A 409 -34.08 27.55 4.08
N ALA A 410 -34.37 26.67 5.03
CA ALA A 410 -35.64 25.94 5.10
C ALA A 410 -36.83 26.91 5.18
N ASN A 411 -36.74 27.91 6.05
CA ASN A 411 -37.78 28.93 6.20
C ASN A 411 -37.94 29.79 4.93
N LYS A 412 -36.86 30.15 4.25
CA LYS A 412 -36.93 30.88 2.96
C LYS A 412 -37.66 30.05 1.92
N PHE A 413 -37.33 28.77 1.79
CA PHE A 413 -37.94 27.87 0.82
C PHE A 413 -39.42 27.63 1.11
N SER A 414 -39.78 27.34 2.37
CA SER A 414 -41.16 27.11 2.80
C SER A 414 -42.04 28.36 2.68
N ASN A 415 -41.46 29.56 2.81
CA ASN A 415 -42.17 30.85 2.62
C ASN A 415 -42.19 31.34 1.15
N ASN A 416 -41.84 30.51 0.17
CA ASN A 416 -41.83 30.86 -1.26
C ASN A 416 -40.83 31.97 -1.66
N LEU A 417 -39.76 32.16 -0.89
CA LEU A 417 -38.70 33.11 -1.25
C LEU A 417 -37.70 32.43 -2.21
N ALA A 418 -37.23 33.20 -3.20
CA ALA A 418 -36.26 32.73 -4.17
C ALA A 418 -34.85 32.68 -3.56
N ILE A 419 -34.19 31.53 -3.69
CA ILE A 419 -32.78 31.35 -3.36
C ILE A 419 -31.97 31.77 -4.59
N SER A 420 -31.00 32.67 -4.41
CA SER A 420 -30.19 33.20 -5.52
C SER A 420 -28.81 32.57 -5.61
N ASP A 421 -28.25 32.10 -4.50
CA ASP A 421 -26.95 31.43 -4.45
C ASP A 421 -27.08 29.91 -4.64
N ILE A 422 -26.21 29.35 -5.49
CA ILE A 422 -26.17 27.93 -5.83
C ILE A 422 -25.70 27.07 -4.64
N ASN A 423 -24.75 27.57 -3.84
CA ASN A 423 -24.23 26.83 -2.69
C ASN A 423 -25.32 26.68 -1.62
N ASP A 424 -26.03 27.76 -1.33
CA ASP A 424 -27.20 27.75 -0.46
C ASP A 424 -28.31 26.84 -1.00
N PHE A 425 -28.55 26.81 -2.31
CA PHE A 425 -29.51 25.89 -2.93
C PHE A 425 -29.12 24.42 -2.73
N ARG A 426 -27.84 24.07 -2.91
CA ARG A 426 -27.33 22.71 -2.67
C ARG A 426 -27.49 22.24 -1.22
N LYS A 427 -27.34 23.15 -0.25
CA LYS A 427 -27.46 22.85 1.19
C LYS A 427 -28.87 22.47 1.63
N LEU A 428 -29.88 22.77 0.83
CA LEU A 428 -31.28 22.50 1.15
C LEU A 428 -31.59 21.00 1.35
N ILE A 429 -30.78 20.11 0.78
CA ILE A 429 -30.92 18.65 0.92
C ILE A 429 -30.76 18.16 2.37
N PHE A 430 -30.10 18.94 3.23
CA PHE A 430 -29.91 18.60 4.65
C PHE A 430 -31.14 18.93 5.51
N THR A 431 -32.17 19.55 4.93
CA THR A 431 -33.43 19.81 5.64
C THR A 431 -34.28 18.53 5.70
N LYS A 432 -34.80 18.21 6.88
CA LYS A 432 -35.65 17.03 7.11
C LYS A 432 -36.88 16.98 6.20
N GLU A 433 -37.45 18.15 5.94
CA GLU A 433 -38.67 18.31 5.14
C GLU A 433 -38.45 18.00 3.67
N TRP A 434 -37.27 18.32 3.12
CA TRP A 434 -36.98 18.09 1.70
C TRP A 434 -37.07 16.61 1.34
N GLY A 435 -36.49 15.71 2.13
CA GLY A 435 -36.52 14.27 1.83
C GLY A 435 -37.83 13.55 2.16
N THR A 436 -38.89 14.25 2.58
CA THR A 436 -40.11 13.62 3.13
C THR A 436 -41.42 14.28 2.71
N ILE A 437 -41.46 15.60 2.56
CA ILE A 437 -42.67 16.37 2.26
C ILE A 437 -42.71 16.72 0.77
N ASN A 438 -43.89 16.60 0.15
CA ASN A 438 -44.09 17.00 -1.23
C ASN A 438 -44.03 18.52 -1.39
N GLN A 439 -42.83 19.02 -1.70
CA GLN A 439 -42.53 20.43 -1.93
C GLN A 439 -42.42 20.81 -3.43
N LEU A 440 -42.89 19.96 -4.35
CA LEU A 440 -42.72 20.16 -5.81
C LEU A 440 -43.27 21.52 -6.29
N ASN A 441 -44.36 22.00 -5.71
CA ASN A 441 -44.95 23.29 -6.06
C ASN A 441 -44.04 24.49 -5.71
N LEU A 442 -43.19 24.37 -4.69
CA LEU A 442 -42.31 25.45 -4.21
C LEU A 442 -41.15 25.70 -5.21
N TYR A 443 -40.78 24.70 -6.00
CA TYR A 443 -39.73 24.83 -7.03
C TYR A 443 -40.10 25.81 -8.14
N ASN A 444 -41.39 26.04 -8.41
CA ASN A 444 -41.83 27.02 -9.40
C ASN A 444 -41.37 28.45 -9.05
N ASN A 445 -41.15 28.74 -7.77
CA ASN A 445 -40.72 30.06 -7.30
C ASN A 445 -39.20 30.27 -7.38
N GLN A 446 -38.42 29.21 -7.65
CA GLN A 446 -36.96 29.26 -7.79
C GLN A 446 -36.53 29.64 -9.21
N THR A 447 -37.06 30.76 -9.71
CA THR A 447 -36.86 31.23 -11.09
C THR A 447 -35.41 31.59 -11.41
N ILE A 448 -34.67 32.13 -10.45
CA ILE A 448 -33.27 32.55 -10.60
C ILE A 448 -32.36 31.34 -10.87
N ILE A 449 -32.43 30.30 -10.02
CA ILE A 449 -31.64 29.07 -10.21
C ILE A 449 -32.06 28.35 -11.50
N LYS A 450 -33.36 28.30 -11.80
CA LYS A 450 -33.86 27.68 -13.04
C LYS A 450 -33.31 28.37 -14.31
N GLN A 451 -33.13 29.70 -14.29
CA GLN A 451 -32.58 30.45 -15.42
C GLN A 451 -31.05 30.36 -15.50
N ASN A 452 -30.35 30.48 -14.37
CA ASN A 452 -28.89 30.53 -14.34
C ASN A 452 -28.24 29.15 -14.37
N HIS A 453 -28.86 28.14 -13.76
CA HIS A 453 -28.34 26.78 -13.59
C HIS A 453 -29.43 25.72 -13.87
N PRO A 454 -29.91 25.58 -15.12
CA PRO A 454 -31.04 24.71 -15.45
C PRO A 454 -30.76 23.21 -15.22
N THR A 455 -29.52 22.76 -15.44
CA THR A 455 -29.06 21.37 -15.23
C THR A 455 -29.04 21.01 -13.74
N GLU A 456 -28.49 21.88 -12.90
CA GLU A 456 -28.49 21.75 -11.44
C GLU A 456 -29.92 21.71 -10.89
N PHE A 457 -30.78 22.61 -11.36
CA PHE A 457 -32.18 22.67 -10.97
C PHE A 457 -32.90 21.34 -11.28
N ALA A 458 -32.68 20.79 -12.48
CA ALA A 458 -33.23 19.50 -12.89
C ALA A 458 -32.69 18.34 -12.03
N ALA A 459 -31.39 18.32 -11.72
CA ALA A 459 -30.78 17.29 -10.87
C ALA A 459 -31.33 17.35 -9.44
N HIS A 460 -31.45 18.54 -8.85
CA HIS A 460 -31.96 18.74 -7.50
C HIS A 460 -33.44 18.34 -7.39
N ILE A 461 -34.30 18.76 -8.33
CA ILE A 461 -35.73 18.41 -8.28
C ILE A 461 -35.97 16.92 -8.51
N ILE A 462 -35.20 16.27 -9.39
CA ILE A 462 -35.32 14.83 -9.61
C ILE A 462 -34.82 14.06 -8.39
N ALA A 463 -33.73 14.51 -7.75
CA ALA A 463 -33.31 13.95 -6.46
C ALA A 463 -34.41 14.12 -5.40
N HIS A 464 -35.11 15.26 -5.36
CA HIS A 464 -36.27 15.48 -4.49
C HIS A 464 -37.41 14.49 -4.79
N MET A 465 -37.81 14.34 -6.05
CA MET A 465 -38.84 13.41 -6.52
C MET A 465 -38.56 11.97 -6.08
N ILE A 466 -37.30 11.52 -6.19
CA ILE A 466 -36.84 10.21 -5.70
C ILE A 466 -37.01 10.10 -4.19
N GLY A 467 -36.68 11.17 -3.45
CA GLY A 467 -36.81 11.21 -1.99
C GLY A 467 -38.24 11.03 -1.48
N ILE A 468 -39.22 11.63 -2.17
CA ILE A 468 -40.64 11.57 -1.80
C ILE A 468 -41.42 10.46 -2.51
N ASN A 469 -40.77 9.72 -3.42
CA ASN A 469 -41.37 8.71 -4.30
C ASN A 469 -42.58 9.24 -5.09
N ASN A 470 -42.47 10.45 -5.63
CA ASN A 470 -43.49 11.09 -6.46
C ASN A 470 -42.85 11.72 -7.69
N PHE A 471 -43.18 11.19 -8.87
CA PHE A 471 -42.57 11.53 -10.16
C PHE A 471 -43.48 12.38 -11.05
N SER A 472 -44.45 13.08 -10.46
CA SER A 472 -45.38 13.95 -11.19
C SER A 472 -44.62 15.03 -11.95
N GLY A 473 -44.76 15.06 -13.28
CA GLY A 473 -44.17 16.10 -14.15
C GLY A 473 -42.73 15.86 -14.58
N ILE A 474 -42.15 14.67 -14.35
CA ILE A 474 -40.78 14.31 -14.75
C ILE A 474 -40.51 14.49 -16.25
N GLU A 475 -41.55 14.34 -17.08
CA GLU A 475 -41.51 14.55 -18.54
C GLU A 475 -41.00 15.94 -18.94
N SER A 476 -41.18 16.94 -18.07
CA SER A 476 -40.70 18.32 -18.30
C SER A 476 -39.17 18.43 -18.36
N TYR A 477 -38.44 17.38 -17.97
CA TYR A 477 -36.98 17.38 -17.85
C TYR A 477 -36.28 16.44 -18.83
N ILE A 478 -37.00 15.89 -19.82
CA ILE A 478 -36.50 14.92 -20.82
C ILE A 478 -35.20 15.37 -21.51
N GLU A 479 -35.02 16.68 -21.71
CA GLU A 479 -33.82 17.25 -22.34
C GLU A 479 -32.51 16.98 -21.57
N ASN A 480 -32.59 16.61 -20.28
CA ASN A 480 -31.41 16.31 -19.46
C ASN A 480 -30.97 14.84 -19.53
N ILE A 481 -31.72 13.98 -20.21
CA ILE A 481 -31.34 12.57 -20.39
C ILE A 481 -30.05 12.48 -21.20
N ASN A 482 -29.08 11.68 -20.74
CA ASN A 482 -27.73 11.54 -21.31
C ASN A 482 -26.87 12.81 -21.28
N ASN A 483 -27.22 13.82 -20.47
CA ASN A 483 -26.34 14.96 -20.24
C ASN A 483 -25.31 14.62 -19.15
N THR A 484 -24.03 14.60 -19.49
CA THR A 484 -22.94 14.24 -18.58
C THR A 484 -22.81 15.14 -17.36
N GLU A 485 -23.18 16.42 -17.47
CA GLU A 485 -23.14 17.36 -16.35
C GLU A 485 -24.28 17.08 -15.38
N TYR A 486 -25.50 16.91 -15.90
CA TYR A 486 -26.67 16.49 -15.13
C TYR A 486 -26.41 15.17 -14.40
N GLU A 487 -25.82 14.17 -15.08
CA GLU A 487 -25.52 12.87 -14.49
C GLU A 487 -24.60 12.99 -13.27
N LYS A 488 -23.52 13.78 -13.39
CA LYS A 488 -22.59 14.04 -12.28
C LYS A 488 -23.27 14.75 -11.11
N LEU A 489 -24.06 15.79 -11.40
CA LEU A 489 -24.76 16.56 -10.38
C LEU A 489 -25.81 15.70 -9.65
N LEU A 490 -26.58 14.90 -10.39
CA LEU A 490 -27.55 13.99 -9.80
C LEU A 490 -26.84 12.91 -8.97
N THR A 491 -25.73 12.33 -9.44
CA THR A 491 -24.89 11.40 -8.64
C THR A 491 -24.44 12.05 -7.33
N ASN A 492 -24.06 13.32 -7.39
CA ASN A 492 -23.66 14.07 -6.19
C ASN A 492 -24.83 14.19 -5.22
N TYR A 493 -26.01 14.65 -5.67
CA TYR A 493 -27.21 14.73 -4.82
C TYR A 493 -27.64 13.39 -4.23
N LEU A 494 -27.56 12.31 -5.02
CA LEU A 494 -27.88 10.96 -4.57
C LEU A 494 -26.90 10.45 -3.51
N SER A 495 -25.64 10.90 -3.54
CA SER A 495 -24.65 10.53 -2.52
C SER A 495 -25.02 11.06 -1.13
N PHE A 496 -25.76 12.16 -1.03
CA PHE A 496 -26.26 12.71 0.24
C PHE A 496 -27.62 12.14 0.68
N LYS A 497 -28.18 11.16 -0.04
CA LYS A 497 -29.47 10.59 0.36
C LYS A 497 -29.33 9.74 1.60
N LYS A 498 -30.35 9.88 2.47
CA LYS A 498 -30.50 9.14 3.74
C LYS A 498 -30.44 7.62 3.61
N SER A 499 -30.89 7.07 2.47
CA SER A 499 -31.01 5.64 2.27
C SER A 499 -30.88 5.28 0.80
N TRP A 500 -30.07 4.25 0.54
CA TRP A 500 -29.93 3.61 -0.77
C TRP A 500 -31.26 3.04 -1.28
N HIS A 501 -32.10 2.52 -0.39
CA HIS A 501 -33.37 1.88 -0.74
C HIS A 501 -34.33 2.81 -1.47
N GLY A 502 -34.34 4.10 -1.14
CA GLY A 502 -35.18 5.07 -1.86
C GLY A 502 -34.76 5.29 -3.31
N ILE A 503 -33.47 5.07 -3.62
CA ILE A 503 -32.92 5.22 -4.97
C ILE A 503 -33.30 4.00 -5.82
N THR A 504 -33.18 2.80 -5.26
CA THR A 504 -33.55 1.55 -5.94
C THR A 504 -35.07 1.42 -6.14
N ASP A 505 -35.88 1.88 -5.19
CA ASP A 505 -37.33 1.93 -5.34
C ASP A 505 -37.78 2.77 -6.53
N ALA A 506 -37.03 3.85 -6.86
CA ALA A 506 -37.34 4.67 -8.02
C ALA A 506 -37.17 3.93 -9.36
N LEU A 507 -36.31 2.90 -9.42
CA LEU A 507 -36.13 2.06 -10.61
C LEU A 507 -37.32 1.15 -10.91
N LYS A 508 -38.25 0.96 -9.96
CA LYS A 508 -39.51 0.23 -10.21
C LYS A 508 -40.44 0.98 -11.17
N ASN A 509 -40.22 2.28 -11.39
CA ASN A 509 -41.01 3.09 -12.29
C ASN A 509 -40.31 3.27 -13.64
N GLU A 510 -40.86 2.68 -14.70
CA GLU A 510 -40.29 2.70 -16.05
C GLU A 510 -40.00 4.11 -16.58
N ASN A 511 -40.81 5.10 -16.20
CA ASN A 511 -40.67 6.48 -16.67
C ASN A 511 -39.44 7.20 -16.05
N VAL A 512 -38.92 6.71 -14.93
CA VAL A 512 -37.83 7.34 -14.18
C VAL A 512 -36.47 6.78 -14.59
N ILE A 513 -36.43 5.51 -15.02
CA ILE A 513 -35.21 4.77 -15.36
C ILE A 513 -34.28 5.56 -16.32
N PRO A 514 -34.76 6.19 -17.41
CA PRO A 514 -33.89 6.94 -18.32
C PRO A 514 -33.14 8.10 -17.67
N PHE A 515 -33.70 8.70 -16.62
CA PHE A 515 -33.13 9.84 -15.92
C PHE A 515 -32.05 9.44 -14.90
N ILE A 516 -32.20 8.27 -14.27
CA ILE A 516 -31.38 7.91 -13.09
C ILE A 516 -30.33 6.83 -13.38
N LYS A 517 -30.51 5.99 -14.41
CA LYS A 517 -29.64 4.81 -14.66
C LYS A 517 -28.15 5.15 -14.78
N ASN A 518 -27.80 6.25 -15.44
CA ASN A 518 -26.40 6.65 -15.65
C ASN A 518 -25.80 7.23 -14.36
N SER A 519 -26.59 7.96 -13.57
CA SER A 519 -26.14 8.46 -12.26
C SER A 519 -25.93 7.34 -11.24
N ILE A 520 -26.81 6.33 -11.23
CA ILE A 520 -26.62 5.12 -10.41
C ILE A 520 -25.35 4.38 -10.88
N SER A 521 -25.14 4.29 -12.19
CA SER A 521 -23.94 3.69 -12.76
C SER A 521 -22.66 4.37 -12.24
N GLN A 522 -22.65 5.69 -12.18
CA GLN A 522 -21.54 6.46 -11.59
C GLN A 522 -21.40 6.26 -10.07
N LEU A 523 -22.49 6.06 -9.31
CA LEU A 523 -22.40 5.75 -7.88
C LEU A 523 -21.66 4.44 -7.62
N PHE A 524 -21.89 3.41 -8.43
CA PHE A 524 -21.17 2.14 -8.36
C PHE A 524 -19.69 2.32 -8.72
N ASN A 525 -19.39 2.92 -9.87
CA ASN A 525 -18.02 3.13 -10.34
C ASN A 525 -17.18 3.98 -9.36
N ASN A 526 -17.81 4.93 -8.66
CA ASN A 526 -17.15 5.79 -7.67
C ASN A 526 -17.12 5.18 -6.26
N GLY A 527 -17.63 3.97 -6.04
CA GLY A 527 -17.68 3.32 -4.73
C GLY A 527 -18.54 4.05 -3.69
N LYS A 528 -19.57 4.77 -4.13
CA LYS A 528 -20.37 5.70 -3.30
C LYS A 528 -21.50 5.06 -2.50
N ILE A 529 -21.58 3.74 -2.46
CA ILE A 529 -22.58 3.00 -1.68
C ILE A 529 -21.93 2.62 -0.35
N THR A 530 -22.18 3.40 0.71
CA THR A 530 -21.49 3.26 2.01
C THR A 530 -22.20 2.31 2.96
N ARG A 531 -23.52 2.49 3.14
CA ARG A 531 -24.32 1.63 4.03
C ARG A 531 -25.36 0.86 3.23
N LEU A 532 -25.13 -0.43 3.11
CA LEU A 532 -25.99 -1.37 2.43
C LEU A 532 -26.20 -2.58 3.34
N ASN A 533 -27.44 -3.04 3.50
CA ASN A 533 -27.71 -4.35 4.07
C ASN A 533 -27.55 -5.40 2.96
N PRO A 534 -26.51 -6.27 3.00
CA PRO A 534 -26.23 -7.20 1.91
C PRO A 534 -27.37 -8.16 1.62
N ILE A 535 -28.07 -8.64 2.66
CA ILE A 535 -29.17 -9.59 2.50
C ILE A 535 -30.39 -8.92 1.87
N TYR A 536 -30.74 -7.73 2.36
CA TYR A 536 -31.86 -7.00 1.79
C TYR A 536 -31.62 -6.66 0.31
N TYR A 537 -30.38 -6.25 -0.02
CA TYR A 537 -29.98 -5.96 -1.40
C TYR A 537 -30.13 -7.18 -2.31
N LEU A 538 -29.61 -8.35 -1.89
CA LEU A 538 -29.70 -9.59 -2.68
C LEU A 538 -31.16 -10.06 -2.88
N LYS A 539 -32.02 -9.86 -1.89
CA LYS A 539 -33.43 -10.27 -1.96
C LYS A 539 -34.28 -9.36 -2.85
N ASN A 540 -34.11 -8.04 -2.72
CA ASN A 540 -35.10 -7.08 -3.22
C ASN A 540 -34.57 -6.14 -4.32
N GLU A 541 -33.26 -5.86 -4.35
CA GLU A 541 -32.72 -4.75 -5.16
C GLU A 541 -31.85 -5.22 -6.31
N TYR A 542 -31.11 -6.31 -6.14
CA TYR A 542 -30.13 -6.79 -7.11
C TYR A 542 -30.76 -7.08 -8.49
N LEU A 543 -31.90 -7.78 -8.54
CA LEU A 543 -32.57 -8.10 -9.80
C LEU A 543 -33.05 -6.85 -10.54
N ILE A 544 -33.65 -5.90 -9.81
CA ILE A 544 -34.10 -4.63 -10.38
C ILE A 544 -32.92 -3.87 -11.01
N LEU A 545 -31.76 -3.91 -10.36
CA LEU A 545 -30.55 -3.29 -10.89
C LEU A 545 -30.01 -4.05 -12.11
N LYS A 546 -30.00 -5.38 -12.08
CA LYS A 546 -29.50 -6.24 -13.18
C LYS A 546 -30.32 -6.07 -14.45
N GLU A 547 -31.63 -5.88 -14.34
CA GLU A 547 -32.53 -5.66 -15.47
C GLU A 547 -32.28 -4.30 -16.16
N ASN A 548 -31.96 -3.27 -15.37
CA ASN A 548 -31.97 -1.88 -15.82
C ASN A 548 -30.59 -1.26 -16.04
N ILE A 549 -29.54 -1.80 -15.42
CA ILE A 549 -28.17 -1.30 -15.45
C ILE A 549 -27.25 -2.38 -16.02
N LYS A 550 -26.50 -2.02 -17.06
CA LYS A 550 -25.55 -2.89 -17.74
C LYS A 550 -24.13 -2.36 -17.56
N ASP A 551 -23.15 -3.23 -17.80
CA ASP A 551 -21.71 -2.90 -17.83
C ASP A 551 -21.09 -2.48 -16.47
N ILE A 552 -21.73 -2.87 -15.36
CA ILE A 552 -21.25 -2.63 -13.99
C ILE A 552 -21.24 -3.92 -13.20
N ASN A 553 -20.23 -4.10 -12.34
CA ASN A 553 -20.22 -5.19 -11.39
C ASN A 553 -21.14 -4.90 -10.20
N LEU A 554 -22.41 -5.30 -10.33
CA LEU A 554 -23.42 -5.15 -9.27
C LEU A 554 -23.12 -5.96 -7.99
N MET A 555 -22.13 -6.87 -8.04
CA MET A 555 -21.65 -7.63 -6.87
C MET A 555 -20.55 -6.90 -6.09
N ASP A 556 -19.95 -5.83 -6.59
CA ASP A 556 -18.88 -5.09 -5.90
C ASP A 556 -19.26 -4.65 -4.47
N PRO A 557 -20.47 -4.10 -4.21
CA PRO A 557 -20.85 -3.72 -2.84
C PRO A 557 -20.98 -4.88 -1.87
N ILE A 558 -21.20 -6.10 -2.40
CA ILE A 558 -21.27 -7.34 -1.63
C ILE A 558 -19.88 -7.88 -1.36
N ILE A 559 -18.98 -7.83 -2.35
CA ILE A 559 -17.57 -8.21 -2.20
C ILE A 559 -16.92 -7.42 -1.06
N SER A 560 -17.12 -6.11 -1.01
CA SER A 560 -16.55 -5.27 0.05
C SER A 560 -17.17 -5.51 1.43
N ARG A 561 -18.26 -6.29 1.53
CA ARG A 561 -19.04 -6.54 2.77
C ARG A 561 -19.28 -8.01 3.03
N GLU A 562 -18.45 -8.88 2.46
CA GLU A 562 -18.56 -10.34 2.54
C GLU A 562 -18.71 -10.84 3.99
N HIS A 563 -17.90 -10.33 4.92
CA HIS A 563 -17.98 -10.70 6.34
C HIS A 563 -19.36 -10.40 6.97
N HIS A 564 -20.00 -9.28 6.62
CA HIS A 564 -21.33 -8.95 7.13
C HIS A 564 -22.42 -9.84 6.53
N LEU A 565 -22.27 -10.20 5.25
CA LEU A 565 -23.19 -11.14 4.60
C LEU A 565 -23.11 -12.51 5.29
N ILE A 566 -21.91 -13.07 5.46
CA ILE A 566 -21.70 -14.39 6.08
C ILE A 566 -22.31 -14.46 7.48
N ASN A 567 -22.10 -13.44 8.31
CA ASN A 567 -22.60 -13.43 9.68
C ASN A 567 -24.13 -13.31 9.79
N ALA A 568 -24.77 -12.71 8.78
CA ALA A 568 -26.21 -12.47 8.81
C ALA A 568 -27.00 -13.56 8.05
N LEU A 569 -26.35 -14.35 7.20
CA LEU A 569 -27.00 -15.29 6.31
C LEU A 569 -27.59 -16.49 7.07
N THR A 570 -28.88 -16.76 6.87
CA THR A 570 -29.55 -17.96 7.39
C THR A 570 -30.16 -18.82 6.28
N ILE A 571 -30.50 -20.07 6.61
CA ILE A 571 -31.18 -20.99 5.68
C ILE A 571 -32.50 -20.40 5.16
N LYS A 572 -33.28 -19.75 6.05
CA LYS A 572 -34.54 -19.10 5.66
C LYS A 572 -34.32 -17.93 4.70
N ASP A 573 -33.18 -17.25 4.81
CA ASP A 573 -32.84 -16.16 3.90
C ASP A 573 -32.51 -16.69 2.51
N LEU A 574 -31.83 -17.84 2.42
CA LEU A 574 -31.53 -18.50 1.14
C LEU A 574 -32.78 -18.88 0.38
N GLU A 575 -33.84 -19.32 1.06
CA GLU A 575 -35.12 -19.65 0.42
C GLU A 575 -35.84 -18.44 -0.18
N LEU A 576 -35.57 -17.24 0.34
CA LEU A 576 -36.19 -15.99 -0.11
C LEU A 576 -35.40 -15.29 -1.22
N ILE A 577 -34.15 -15.68 -1.45
CA ILE A 577 -33.33 -15.13 -2.53
C ILE A 577 -33.74 -15.78 -3.86
N ASN A 578 -33.76 -15.01 -4.94
CA ASN A 578 -34.07 -15.55 -6.26
C ASN A 578 -32.93 -16.46 -6.79
N GLU A 579 -33.28 -17.53 -7.49
CA GLU A 579 -32.35 -18.51 -8.06
C GLU A 579 -31.24 -17.87 -8.89
N GLU A 580 -31.56 -16.86 -9.72
CA GLU A 580 -30.59 -16.18 -10.57
C GLU A 580 -29.50 -15.45 -9.77
N VAL A 581 -29.88 -14.90 -8.61
CA VAL A 581 -28.95 -14.23 -7.70
C VAL A 581 -27.98 -15.24 -7.08
N ILE A 582 -28.47 -16.43 -6.73
CA ILE A 582 -27.63 -17.51 -6.20
C ILE A 582 -26.61 -17.96 -7.26
N TYR A 583 -27.03 -18.11 -8.52
CA TYR A 583 -26.09 -18.43 -9.61
C TYR A 583 -25.00 -17.36 -9.78
N ASP A 584 -25.38 -16.07 -9.74
CA ASP A 584 -24.40 -14.98 -9.86
C ASP A 584 -23.45 -14.93 -8.65
N LEU A 585 -23.94 -15.20 -7.43
CA LEU A 585 -23.10 -15.31 -6.23
C LEU A 585 -22.06 -16.42 -6.38
N LEU A 586 -22.49 -17.62 -6.79
CA LEU A 586 -21.60 -18.78 -6.99
C LEU A 586 -20.62 -18.57 -8.15
N LYS A 587 -21.00 -17.82 -9.19
CA LYS A 587 -20.11 -17.47 -10.31
C LYS A 587 -19.04 -16.45 -9.93
N THR A 588 -19.29 -15.62 -8.92
CA THR A 588 -18.39 -14.53 -8.53
C THR A 588 -17.20 -15.05 -7.73
N LYS A 589 -16.05 -15.21 -8.39
CA LYS A 589 -14.82 -15.78 -7.79
C LYS A 589 -14.27 -15.02 -6.59
N ALA A 590 -14.54 -13.71 -6.50
CA ALA A 590 -14.06 -12.88 -5.39
C ALA A 590 -14.74 -13.21 -4.05
N LEU A 591 -15.88 -13.92 -4.06
CA LEU A 591 -16.69 -14.25 -2.87
C LEU A 591 -16.38 -15.66 -2.33
N SER A 592 -15.10 -16.01 -2.22
CA SER A 592 -14.71 -17.38 -1.85
C SER A 592 -15.13 -17.77 -0.43
N ASP A 593 -15.20 -16.82 0.49
CA ASP A 593 -15.61 -17.12 1.87
C ASP A 593 -17.12 -17.21 1.99
N THR A 594 -17.86 -16.46 1.18
CA THR A 594 -19.31 -16.60 0.99
C THR A 594 -19.62 -17.97 0.42
N HIS A 595 -18.86 -18.47 -0.58
CA HIS A 595 -19.02 -19.83 -1.10
C HIS A 595 -18.87 -20.87 0.01
N LYS A 596 -17.81 -20.78 0.81
CA LYS A 596 -17.62 -21.68 1.96
C LYS A 596 -18.76 -21.60 2.97
N ALA A 597 -19.26 -20.39 3.26
CA ALA A 597 -20.39 -20.19 4.16
C ALA A 597 -21.68 -20.81 3.61
N LEU A 598 -21.97 -20.61 2.32
CA LEU A 598 -23.10 -21.23 1.62
C LEU A 598 -22.99 -22.75 1.62
N HIS A 599 -21.80 -23.29 1.37
CA HIS A 599 -21.53 -24.73 1.42
C HIS A 599 -21.75 -25.26 2.84
N SER A 600 -21.23 -24.58 3.87
CA SER A 600 -21.40 -24.96 5.27
C SER A 600 -22.86 -24.94 5.72
N LEU A 601 -23.62 -23.91 5.36
CA LEU A 601 -25.05 -23.80 5.67
C LEU A 601 -25.87 -24.86 4.93
N SER A 602 -25.48 -25.20 3.70
CA SER A 602 -26.15 -26.27 2.95
C SER A 602 -25.79 -27.65 3.51
N LYS A 603 -24.56 -27.84 4.02
CA LYS A 603 -24.12 -29.07 4.69
C LYS A 603 -24.82 -29.29 6.03
N SER A 604 -25.11 -28.25 6.81
CA SER A 604 -25.77 -28.42 8.11
C SER A 604 -27.20 -28.96 8.01
N LEU A 605 -27.86 -28.82 6.85
CA LEU A 605 -29.14 -29.48 6.56
C LEU A 605 -29.00 -30.99 6.33
N LEU A 606 -27.78 -31.47 6.11
CA LEU A 606 -27.45 -32.88 5.94
C LEU A 606 -26.93 -33.50 7.25
N ASP A 607 -26.96 -32.76 8.35
CA ASP A 607 -26.61 -33.30 9.67
C ASP A 607 -27.61 -34.36 10.13
N ALA A 608 -27.12 -35.32 10.93
CA ALA A 608 -27.85 -36.53 11.33
C ALA A 608 -29.23 -36.28 11.96
N SER A 609 -29.45 -35.14 12.62
CA SER A 609 -30.74 -34.84 13.25
C SER A 609 -31.82 -34.38 12.28
N VAL A 610 -31.47 -33.98 11.05
CA VAL A 610 -32.38 -33.35 10.07
C VAL A 610 -32.33 -34.03 8.69
N ILE A 611 -31.41 -34.99 8.50
CA ILE A 611 -31.17 -35.65 7.21
C ILE A 611 -32.42 -36.33 6.62
N THR A 612 -33.30 -36.86 7.47
CA THR A 612 -34.57 -37.50 7.05
C THR A 612 -35.56 -36.51 6.46
N ASP A 613 -35.57 -35.26 6.93
CA ASP A 613 -36.36 -34.19 6.34
C ASP A 613 -35.76 -33.76 5.00
N SER A 614 -34.43 -33.70 4.90
CA SER A 614 -33.72 -33.41 3.65
C SER A 614 -33.92 -34.49 2.58
N PHE A 615 -34.17 -35.76 2.96
CA PHE A 615 -34.60 -36.79 2.00
C PHE A 615 -35.95 -36.47 1.37
N LYS A 616 -36.87 -35.87 2.13
CA LYS A 616 -38.21 -35.50 1.66
C LYS A 616 -38.18 -34.24 0.81
N LEU A 617 -37.48 -33.20 1.28
CA LEU A 617 -37.52 -31.89 0.65
C LEU A 617 -36.18 -31.16 0.75
N ILE A 618 -35.68 -30.74 -0.40
CA ILE A 618 -34.59 -29.76 -0.51
C ILE A 618 -35.13 -28.57 -1.32
N SER A 619 -34.95 -27.35 -0.81
CA SER A 619 -35.34 -26.15 -1.55
C SER A 619 -34.49 -25.97 -2.80
N THR A 620 -35.04 -25.32 -3.84
CA THR A 620 -34.35 -25.18 -5.13
C THR A 620 -32.98 -24.49 -4.99
N ASN A 621 -32.90 -23.44 -4.17
CA ASN A 621 -31.66 -22.70 -3.96
C ASN A 621 -30.57 -23.53 -3.27
N ILE A 622 -30.95 -24.34 -2.27
CA ILE A 622 -30.00 -25.23 -1.60
C ILE A 622 -29.53 -26.33 -2.55
N LYS A 623 -30.44 -26.86 -3.38
CA LYS A 623 -30.09 -27.81 -4.43
C LYS A 623 -29.05 -27.22 -5.40
N ILE A 624 -29.23 -25.98 -5.86
CA ILE A 624 -28.27 -25.29 -6.73
C ILE A 624 -26.88 -25.20 -6.08
N ILE A 625 -26.82 -24.86 -4.79
CA ILE A 625 -25.55 -24.77 -4.05
C ILE A 625 -24.88 -26.15 -3.94
N LEU A 626 -25.65 -27.20 -3.62
CA LEU A 626 -25.13 -28.56 -3.52
C LEU A 626 -24.69 -29.13 -4.88
N GLU A 627 -25.39 -28.80 -5.97
CA GLU A 627 -24.96 -29.14 -7.34
C GLU A 627 -23.67 -28.43 -7.70
N HIS A 628 -23.53 -27.15 -7.35
CA HIS A 628 -22.28 -26.41 -7.55
C HIS A 628 -21.10 -27.03 -6.79
N MET A 629 -21.31 -27.45 -5.54
CA MET A 629 -20.31 -28.19 -4.76
C MET A 629 -19.89 -29.50 -5.44
N LYS A 630 -20.87 -30.25 -5.97
CA LYS A 630 -20.63 -31.48 -6.73
C LYS A 630 -19.78 -31.22 -7.97
N ASP A 631 -20.06 -30.15 -8.71
CA ASP A 631 -19.32 -29.77 -9.93
C ASP A 631 -17.89 -29.34 -9.62
N GLN A 632 -17.64 -28.76 -8.44
CA GLN A 632 -16.29 -28.46 -7.95
C GLN A 632 -15.54 -29.70 -7.43
N GLY A 633 -16.20 -30.86 -7.37
CA GLY A 633 -15.64 -32.10 -6.85
C GLY A 633 -15.57 -32.14 -5.31
N GLU A 634 -16.25 -31.24 -4.61
CA GLU A 634 -16.29 -31.23 -3.16
C GLU A 634 -17.21 -32.35 -2.66
N LYS A 635 -16.68 -33.20 -1.76
CA LYS A 635 -17.43 -34.29 -1.14
C LYS A 635 -17.83 -33.96 0.29
N ILE A 636 -19.00 -34.43 0.69
CA ILE A 636 -19.58 -34.21 2.01
C ILE A 636 -19.34 -35.46 2.87
N PHE A 637 -18.87 -35.26 4.10
CA PHE A 637 -18.78 -36.30 5.10
C PHE A 637 -19.86 -36.08 6.16
N ILE A 638 -20.77 -37.04 6.33
CA ILE A 638 -21.84 -36.97 7.33
C ILE A 638 -21.45 -37.80 8.56
N SER A 639 -21.31 -37.18 9.74
CA SER A 639 -21.06 -37.87 11.01
C SER A 639 -22.10 -37.41 12.05
N PRO A 640 -22.78 -38.31 12.81
CA PRO A 640 -22.40 -39.70 13.10
C PRO A 640 -23.39 -40.79 12.65
N ASP A 641 -24.45 -40.50 11.87
CA ASP A 641 -25.51 -41.50 11.61
C ASP A 641 -25.78 -41.79 10.13
N ILE A 642 -24.83 -42.50 9.50
CA ILE A 642 -25.03 -43.11 8.18
C ILE A 642 -26.26 -44.05 8.17
N ASN A 643 -26.63 -44.61 9.33
CA ASN A 643 -27.77 -45.52 9.46
C ASN A 643 -29.11 -44.87 9.11
N SER A 644 -29.21 -43.55 9.16
CA SER A 644 -30.42 -42.82 8.75
C SER A 644 -30.84 -43.15 7.29
N PHE A 645 -29.89 -43.49 6.40
CA PHE A 645 -30.21 -43.96 5.04
C PHE A 645 -30.92 -45.32 5.05
N ALA A 646 -30.41 -46.29 5.80
CA ALA A 646 -31.04 -47.60 5.93
C ALA A 646 -32.37 -47.50 6.69
N GLU A 647 -32.42 -46.68 7.74
CA GLU A 647 -33.60 -46.47 8.58
C GLU A 647 -34.75 -45.84 7.79
N TRP A 648 -34.44 -44.97 6.82
CA TRP A 648 -35.42 -44.43 5.89
C TRP A 648 -36.22 -45.54 5.18
N TYR A 649 -35.57 -46.61 4.71
CA TYR A 649 -36.26 -47.73 4.08
C TYR A 649 -36.86 -48.73 5.08
N ARG A 650 -36.36 -48.79 6.33
CA ARG A 650 -36.93 -49.66 7.38
C ARG A 650 -38.23 -49.12 7.97
N SER A 651 -38.28 -47.82 8.25
CA SER A 651 -39.32 -47.21 9.10
C SER A 651 -40.36 -46.39 8.33
N THR A 652 -40.05 -45.92 7.12
CA THR A 652 -40.95 -45.06 6.34
C THR A 652 -42.07 -45.84 5.66
N LEU A 653 -43.25 -45.23 5.59
CA LEU A 653 -44.42 -45.83 4.94
C LEU A 653 -44.21 -45.95 3.41
N PRO A 654 -44.69 -47.04 2.77
CA PRO A 654 -44.55 -47.23 1.32
C PRO A 654 -45.09 -46.09 0.45
N SER A 655 -46.15 -45.42 0.91
CA SER A 655 -46.76 -44.28 0.21
C SER A 655 -45.90 -43.02 0.24
N GLU A 656 -45.01 -42.87 1.23
CA GLU A 656 -44.07 -41.76 1.33
C GLU A 656 -42.80 -42.05 0.53
N LEU A 657 -42.32 -43.30 0.56
CA LEU A 657 -41.14 -43.75 -0.19
C LEU A 657 -41.33 -43.65 -1.72
N SER A 658 -42.55 -43.87 -2.20
CA SER A 658 -42.90 -43.79 -3.63
C SER A 658 -43.04 -42.35 -4.14
N GLN A 659 -43.01 -41.34 -3.27
CA GLN A 659 -42.96 -39.94 -3.69
C GLN A 659 -41.53 -39.55 -4.11
N LYS A 660 -41.43 -38.50 -4.91
CA LYS A 660 -40.13 -37.95 -5.32
C LYS A 660 -39.35 -37.55 -4.08
N ASN A 661 -38.18 -38.15 -3.90
CA ASN A 661 -37.28 -37.93 -2.78
C ASN A 661 -35.87 -37.54 -3.30
N TYR A 662 -35.01 -37.08 -2.39
CA TYR A 662 -33.66 -36.59 -2.69
C TYR A 662 -32.56 -37.51 -2.15
N ILE A 663 -32.90 -38.72 -1.67
CA ILE A 663 -31.92 -39.62 -1.04
C ILE A 663 -30.79 -40.01 -1.99
N ARG A 664 -31.10 -40.28 -3.27
CA ARG A 664 -30.10 -40.59 -4.29
C ARG A 664 -29.18 -39.40 -4.56
N PHE A 665 -29.75 -38.21 -4.67
CA PHE A 665 -28.98 -36.99 -4.87
C PHE A 665 -28.01 -36.74 -3.70
N ILE A 666 -28.48 -36.88 -2.45
CA ILE A 666 -27.64 -36.71 -1.27
C ILE A 666 -26.54 -37.77 -1.23
N TRP A 667 -26.83 -39.04 -1.54
CA TRP A 667 -25.83 -40.11 -1.60
C TRP A 667 -24.70 -39.79 -2.61
N GLU A 668 -25.00 -39.19 -3.76
CA GLU A 668 -23.99 -38.82 -4.76
C GLU A 668 -23.03 -37.72 -4.28
N LEU A 669 -23.44 -36.90 -3.31
CA LEU A 669 -22.62 -35.84 -2.70
C LEU A 669 -21.62 -36.39 -1.67
N LEU A 670 -21.84 -37.61 -1.17
CA LEU A 670 -20.99 -38.21 -0.15
C LEU A 670 -19.64 -38.65 -0.71
N ASP A 671 -18.67 -38.79 0.19
CA ASP A 671 -17.40 -39.42 -0.14
C ASP A 671 -17.56 -40.92 -0.45
N ALA A 672 -16.59 -41.47 -1.16
CA ALA A 672 -16.64 -42.84 -1.64
C ALA A 672 -16.68 -43.89 -0.52
N ALA A 673 -16.11 -43.61 0.67
CA ALA A 673 -16.12 -44.56 1.77
C ALA A 673 -17.53 -44.67 2.37
N GLN A 674 -18.19 -43.54 2.62
CA GLN A 674 -19.56 -43.49 3.10
C GLN A 674 -20.55 -44.08 2.09
N GLN A 675 -20.35 -43.81 0.80
CA GLN A 675 -21.17 -44.41 -0.25
C GLN A 675 -21.15 -45.94 -0.19
N GLN A 676 -19.97 -46.56 0.00
CA GLN A 676 -19.83 -48.01 0.10
C GLN A 676 -20.41 -48.57 1.41
N GLU A 677 -20.25 -47.84 2.52
CA GLU A 677 -20.86 -48.21 3.80
C GLU A 677 -22.40 -48.22 3.69
N ILE A 678 -22.99 -47.19 3.08
CA ILE A 678 -24.44 -47.12 2.83
C ILE A 678 -24.90 -48.28 1.94
N LEU A 679 -24.17 -48.61 0.86
CA LEU A 679 -24.51 -49.75 0.01
C LEU A 679 -24.48 -51.08 0.78
N THR A 680 -23.57 -51.22 1.73
CA THR A 680 -23.51 -52.39 2.63
C THR A 680 -24.74 -52.45 3.52
N GLN A 681 -25.15 -51.32 4.11
CA GLN A 681 -26.36 -51.27 4.94
C GLN A 681 -27.65 -51.49 4.13
N PHE A 682 -27.72 -50.95 2.91
CA PHE A 682 -28.82 -51.23 1.99
C PHE A 682 -28.90 -52.72 1.63
N HIS A 683 -27.75 -53.38 1.48
CA HIS A 683 -27.71 -54.82 1.29
C HIS A 683 -28.31 -55.57 2.50
N ASP A 684 -28.02 -55.14 3.72
CA ASP A 684 -28.65 -55.70 4.93
C ASP A 684 -30.16 -55.49 4.94
N VAL A 685 -30.65 -54.30 4.56
CA VAL A 685 -32.09 -54.00 4.42
C VAL A 685 -32.79 -54.93 3.42
N LEU A 686 -32.11 -55.34 2.34
CA LEU A 686 -32.65 -56.32 1.39
C LEU A 686 -32.82 -57.72 2.01
N LEU A 687 -31.92 -58.10 2.93
CA LEU A 687 -31.93 -59.41 3.60
C LEU A 687 -32.88 -59.48 4.80
N GLU A 688 -33.03 -58.39 5.55
CA GLU A 688 -33.82 -58.30 6.78
C GLU A 688 -35.30 -58.65 6.55
N VAL A 689 -35.83 -59.67 7.22
CA VAL A 689 -37.21 -60.17 7.02
C VAL A 689 -38.29 -59.15 7.42
N GLN A 690 -37.99 -58.27 8.38
CA GLN A 690 -38.95 -57.31 8.96
C GLN A 690 -39.30 -56.14 8.02
N VAL A 691 -38.43 -55.85 7.05
CA VAL A 691 -38.66 -54.77 6.08
C VAL A 691 -39.82 -55.15 5.14
N SER A 692 -40.69 -54.19 4.83
CA SER A 692 -41.84 -54.44 3.95
C SER A 692 -41.38 -54.72 2.51
N ARG A 693 -42.14 -55.55 1.76
CA ARG A 693 -41.81 -55.83 0.34
C ARG A 693 -41.80 -54.57 -0.53
N PRO A 694 -42.77 -53.64 -0.43
CA PRO A 694 -42.74 -52.39 -1.18
C PRO A 694 -41.49 -51.53 -0.91
N ASN A 695 -41.02 -51.47 0.34
CA ASN A 695 -39.84 -50.66 0.68
C ASN A 695 -38.57 -51.21 0.03
N ARG A 696 -38.41 -52.54 -0.04
CA ARG A 696 -37.29 -53.17 -0.75
C ARG A 696 -37.33 -52.90 -2.26
N ILE A 697 -38.52 -52.90 -2.86
CA ILE A 697 -38.69 -52.57 -4.29
C ILE A 697 -38.28 -51.11 -4.53
N GLN A 698 -38.71 -50.17 -3.68
CA GLN A 698 -38.31 -48.78 -3.81
C GLN A 698 -36.79 -48.59 -3.66
N LEU A 699 -36.14 -49.29 -2.73
CA LEU A 699 -34.68 -49.28 -2.61
C LEU A 699 -34.00 -49.73 -3.92
N ILE A 700 -34.54 -50.75 -4.58
CA ILE A 700 -34.04 -51.23 -5.88
C ILE A 700 -34.31 -50.21 -6.99
N TYR A 701 -35.41 -49.45 -6.93
CA TYR A 701 -35.64 -48.37 -7.90
C TYR A 701 -34.66 -47.20 -7.72
N ASP A 702 -34.37 -46.83 -6.48
CA ASP A 702 -33.53 -45.66 -6.18
C ASP A 702 -32.02 -45.98 -6.36
N PHE A 703 -31.61 -47.24 -6.12
CA PHE A 703 -30.18 -47.65 -6.10
C PHE A 703 -29.84 -48.89 -6.93
N GLY A 704 -30.78 -49.46 -7.69
CA GLY A 704 -30.58 -50.72 -8.44
C GLY A 704 -29.42 -50.71 -9.44
N ASP A 705 -29.01 -49.55 -9.91
CA ASP A 705 -27.87 -49.37 -10.82
C ASP A 705 -26.51 -49.51 -10.13
N VAL A 706 -26.44 -49.26 -8.81
CA VAL A 706 -25.21 -49.26 -8.02
C VAL A 706 -25.16 -50.36 -6.97
N ILE A 707 -26.33 -50.82 -6.49
CA ILE A 707 -26.42 -51.90 -5.52
C ILE A 707 -26.44 -53.25 -6.22
N ASN A 708 -25.49 -54.09 -5.85
CA ASN A 708 -25.44 -55.48 -6.29
C ASN A 708 -25.74 -56.39 -5.10
N PHE A 709 -26.48 -57.45 -5.37
CA PHE A 709 -26.68 -58.50 -4.39
C PHE A 709 -25.37 -59.27 -4.17
N ILE A 710 -24.94 -59.36 -2.91
CA ILE A 710 -23.77 -60.11 -2.48
C ILE A 710 -24.24 -61.30 -1.66
N GLU A 711 -23.89 -62.50 -2.11
CA GLU A 711 -24.32 -63.72 -1.42
C GLU A 711 -23.79 -63.75 0.03
N PRO A 712 -24.66 -63.83 1.06
CA PRO A 712 -24.21 -63.85 2.44
C PRO A 712 -23.62 -65.23 2.81
N GLY A 713 -22.91 -65.31 3.94
CA GLY A 713 -22.34 -66.57 4.45
C GLY A 713 -23.36 -67.70 4.66
N HIS A 714 -22.86 -68.91 4.93
CA HIS A 714 -23.72 -70.06 5.26
C HIS A 714 -24.57 -69.77 6.51
N GLY A 715 -25.90 -69.92 6.39
CA GLY A 715 -26.84 -69.85 7.52
C GLY A 715 -27.68 -68.57 7.65
N THR A 716 -27.36 -67.49 6.92
CA THR A 716 -28.17 -66.25 6.92
C THR A 716 -29.45 -66.42 6.07
N SER A 717 -30.58 -65.88 6.52
CA SER A 717 -31.85 -65.98 5.77
C SER A 717 -31.80 -65.13 4.50
N ARG A 718 -32.23 -65.70 3.37
CA ARG A 718 -32.44 -65.01 2.08
C ARG A 718 -33.92 -64.78 1.78
N ARG A 719 -34.79 -65.01 2.77
CA ARG A 719 -36.25 -64.92 2.65
C ARG A 719 -36.72 -63.55 2.16
N GLY A 720 -36.04 -62.47 2.55
CA GLY A 720 -36.34 -61.10 2.13
C GLY A 720 -36.29 -60.93 0.60
N ILE A 721 -35.18 -61.37 -0.01
CA ILE A 721 -34.95 -61.32 -1.47
C ILE A 721 -35.76 -62.40 -2.20
N GLY A 722 -35.85 -63.61 -1.66
CA GLY A 722 -36.66 -64.69 -2.24
C GLY A 722 -38.14 -64.31 -2.42
N ALA A 723 -38.67 -63.48 -1.52
CA ALA A 723 -40.05 -62.98 -1.60
C ALA A 723 -40.27 -61.94 -2.73
N LEU A 724 -39.22 -61.33 -3.28
CA LEU A 724 -39.32 -60.36 -4.37
C LEU A 724 -39.57 -61.02 -5.73
N PHE A 725 -39.10 -62.26 -5.92
CA PHE A 725 -39.31 -63.00 -7.17
C PHE A 725 -40.79 -63.14 -7.51
N ALA A 726 -41.64 -63.43 -6.51
CA ALA A 726 -43.09 -63.55 -6.70
C ALA A 726 -43.79 -62.23 -7.10
N LEU A 727 -43.10 -61.08 -7.01
CA LEU A 727 -43.62 -59.77 -7.39
C LEU A 727 -43.04 -59.27 -8.74
N ALA A 728 -42.04 -59.96 -9.29
CA ALA A 728 -41.33 -59.54 -10.50
C ALA A 728 -42.16 -59.63 -11.79
N GLU A 729 -43.25 -60.41 -11.80
CA GLU A 729 -44.15 -60.51 -12.97
C GLU A 729 -44.76 -59.16 -13.35
N ASN A 730 -45.13 -58.37 -12.35
CA ASN A 730 -45.81 -57.08 -12.52
C ASN A 730 -44.86 -55.88 -12.54
N ASP A 731 -43.55 -56.10 -12.41
CA ASP A 731 -42.54 -55.05 -12.26
C ASP A 731 -41.30 -55.33 -13.12
N ALA A 732 -41.21 -54.61 -14.25
CA ALA A 732 -40.13 -54.79 -15.21
C ALA A 732 -38.75 -54.40 -14.65
N THR A 733 -38.66 -53.35 -13.84
CA THR A 733 -37.39 -52.83 -13.30
C THR A 733 -36.85 -53.80 -12.25
N LEU A 734 -37.71 -54.27 -11.34
CA LEU A 734 -37.35 -55.30 -10.36
C LEU A 734 -36.92 -56.60 -11.03
N ARG A 735 -37.66 -57.05 -12.05
CA ARG A 735 -37.34 -58.26 -12.81
C ARG A 735 -35.95 -58.19 -13.45
N ILE A 736 -35.66 -57.08 -14.14
CA ILE A 736 -34.36 -56.87 -14.79
C ILE A 736 -33.25 -56.87 -13.75
N TRP A 737 -33.44 -56.16 -12.62
CA TRP A 737 -32.44 -56.12 -11.56
C TRP A 737 -32.19 -57.51 -10.98
N LEU A 738 -33.24 -58.27 -10.62
CA LEU A 738 -33.13 -59.62 -10.09
C LEU A 738 -32.40 -60.56 -11.07
N ASP A 739 -32.76 -60.54 -12.36
CA ASP A 739 -32.12 -61.40 -13.37
C ASP A 739 -30.62 -61.12 -13.55
N GLN A 740 -30.17 -59.90 -13.25
CA GLN A 740 -28.78 -59.49 -13.40
C GLN A 740 -27.87 -59.93 -12.24
N GLN A 741 -28.44 -60.35 -11.11
CA GLN A 741 -27.66 -60.69 -9.91
C GLN A 741 -27.02 -62.09 -9.98
N ASN A 742 -25.97 -62.30 -9.18
CA ASN A 742 -25.28 -63.58 -9.07
C ASN A 742 -25.71 -64.34 -7.80
N TYR A 743 -26.50 -65.39 -7.96
CA TYR A 743 -27.01 -66.21 -6.86
C TYR A 743 -26.28 -67.54 -6.73
N SER A 744 -25.88 -67.91 -5.51
CA SER A 744 -25.37 -69.25 -5.18
C SER A 744 -26.47 -70.09 -4.54
N PHE A 745 -27.50 -70.44 -5.31
CA PHE A 745 -28.66 -71.21 -4.83
C PHE A 745 -28.31 -72.52 -4.11
N SER A 746 -27.15 -73.13 -4.39
CA SER A 746 -26.66 -74.32 -3.68
C SER A 746 -26.49 -74.10 -2.17
N ASN A 747 -26.30 -72.84 -1.74
CA ASN A 747 -26.01 -72.49 -0.35
C ASN A 747 -27.25 -71.98 0.40
N TRP A 748 -28.41 -71.93 -0.27
CA TRP A 748 -29.65 -71.42 0.30
C TRP A 748 -30.34 -72.45 1.22
N PRO A 749 -31.00 -72.02 2.30
CA PRO A 749 -31.83 -72.89 3.12
C PRO A 749 -32.92 -73.59 2.29
N SER A 750 -33.18 -74.87 2.57
CA SER A 750 -34.06 -75.74 1.77
C SER A 750 -35.48 -75.19 1.57
N THR A 751 -36.02 -74.48 2.56
CA THR A 751 -37.37 -73.88 2.53
C THR A 751 -37.47 -72.70 1.56
N GLU A 752 -36.48 -71.80 1.56
CA GLU A 752 -36.43 -70.60 0.70
C GLU A 752 -35.99 -70.94 -0.72
N LEU A 753 -35.09 -71.92 -0.84
CA LEU A 753 -34.58 -72.44 -2.09
C LEU A 753 -35.69 -73.04 -2.94
N GLN A 754 -36.56 -73.88 -2.36
CA GLN A 754 -37.63 -74.55 -3.10
C GLN A 754 -38.66 -73.57 -3.66
N THR A 755 -39.09 -72.57 -2.89
CA THR A 755 -40.08 -71.59 -3.33
C THR A 755 -39.56 -70.69 -4.44
N THR A 756 -38.33 -70.20 -4.31
CA THR A 756 -37.71 -69.27 -5.25
C THR A 756 -37.33 -69.98 -6.56
N THR A 757 -36.71 -71.15 -6.45
CA THR A 757 -36.34 -71.99 -7.60
C THR A 757 -37.57 -72.43 -8.39
N LYS A 758 -38.66 -72.82 -7.70
CA LYS A 758 -39.92 -73.21 -8.35
C LYS A 758 -40.48 -72.04 -9.18
N TYR A 759 -40.52 -70.83 -8.60
CA TYR A 759 -41.02 -69.66 -9.30
C TYR A 759 -40.18 -69.28 -10.53
N ILE A 760 -38.84 -69.29 -10.39
CA ILE A 760 -37.91 -68.99 -11.50
C ILE A 760 -38.08 -70.01 -12.64
N ILE A 761 -38.26 -71.29 -12.34
CA ILE A 761 -38.45 -72.34 -13.34
C ILE A 761 -39.82 -72.21 -14.04
N GLU A 762 -40.89 -71.95 -13.28
CA GLU A 762 -42.23 -71.73 -13.82
C GLU A 762 -42.29 -70.49 -14.73
N HIS A 763 -41.48 -69.45 -14.44
CA HIS A 763 -41.44 -68.19 -15.18
C HIS A 763 -40.06 -67.95 -15.83
N HIS A 764 -39.43 -69.00 -16.37
CA HIS A 764 -38.05 -68.95 -16.89
C HIS A 764 -37.82 -67.93 -18.00
N GLU A 765 -38.86 -67.56 -18.77
CA GLU A 765 -38.81 -66.49 -19.78
C GLU A 765 -38.54 -65.11 -19.18
N LEU A 766 -38.93 -64.90 -17.91
CA LEU A 766 -38.73 -63.66 -17.17
C LEU A 766 -37.32 -63.51 -16.58
N PHE A 767 -36.57 -64.62 -16.45
CA PHE A 767 -35.24 -64.66 -15.83
C PHE A 767 -34.19 -65.39 -16.70
N PRO A 768 -33.95 -64.93 -17.94
CA PRO A 768 -33.10 -65.62 -18.90
C PRO A 768 -31.61 -65.67 -18.51
N ARG A 769 -31.09 -64.69 -17.75
CA ARG A 769 -29.68 -64.70 -17.31
C ARG A 769 -29.48 -65.66 -16.16
N ILE A 770 -30.33 -65.65 -15.14
CA ILE A 770 -30.23 -66.59 -14.01
C ILE A 770 -30.29 -68.04 -14.51
N CYS A 771 -31.20 -68.31 -15.44
CA CYS A 771 -31.37 -69.63 -16.04
C CYS A 771 -30.11 -70.13 -16.80
N LYS A 772 -29.25 -69.20 -17.26
CA LYS A 772 -27.99 -69.52 -17.97
C LYS A 772 -26.77 -69.47 -17.06
N SER A 773 -26.74 -68.59 -16.05
CA SER A 773 -25.59 -68.36 -15.18
C SER A 773 -25.52 -69.35 -14.03
N SER A 774 -26.67 -69.85 -13.54
CA SER A 774 -26.73 -70.77 -12.42
C SER A 774 -26.81 -72.23 -12.87
N LYS A 775 -25.69 -72.97 -12.71
CA LYS A 775 -25.63 -74.43 -12.96
C LYS A 775 -26.68 -75.21 -12.16
N TYR A 776 -27.07 -74.73 -10.98
CA TYR A 776 -28.09 -75.37 -10.15
C TYR A 776 -29.48 -75.29 -10.80
N ILE A 777 -29.89 -74.11 -11.28
CA ILE A 777 -31.17 -73.89 -11.98
C ILE A 777 -31.17 -74.64 -13.33
N GLU A 778 -30.07 -74.57 -14.07
CA GLU A 778 -29.89 -75.25 -15.36
C GLU A 778 -30.07 -76.77 -15.23
N ASN A 779 -29.38 -77.40 -14.27
CA ASN A 779 -29.52 -78.84 -14.01
C ASN A 779 -30.95 -79.22 -13.60
N ARG A 780 -31.62 -78.40 -12.79
CA ARG A 780 -33.01 -78.63 -12.35
C ARG A 780 -34.02 -78.53 -13.50
N MET A 781 -33.82 -77.58 -14.42
CA MET A 781 -34.63 -77.46 -15.63
C MET A 781 -34.39 -78.63 -16.58
N GLN A 782 -33.14 -79.12 -16.70
CA GLN A 782 -32.83 -80.32 -17.46
C GLN A 782 -33.51 -81.55 -16.84
N GLU A 783 -33.40 -81.77 -15.52
CA GLU A 783 -34.09 -82.86 -14.79
C GLU A 783 -35.62 -82.86 -14.99
N LEU A 784 -36.25 -81.69 -15.02
CA LEU A 784 -37.68 -81.55 -15.28
C LEU A 784 -38.05 -81.85 -16.74
N LYS A 785 -37.21 -81.44 -17.70
CA LYS A 785 -37.36 -81.83 -19.11
C LYS A 785 -37.21 -83.34 -19.29
N THR A 786 -36.24 -83.96 -18.61
CA THR A 786 -36.04 -85.43 -18.66
C THR A 786 -37.21 -86.18 -18.01
N LYS A 787 -37.80 -85.64 -16.93
CA LYS A 787 -38.99 -86.20 -16.30
C LYS A 787 -40.26 -86.07 -17.14
N GLN A 788 -40.49 -84.92 -17.78
CA GLN A 788 -41.60 -84.74 -18.73
C GLN A 788 -41.45 -85.59 -20.00
N SER A 789 -40.22 -85.88 -20.43
CA SER A 789 -39.98 -86.86 -21.52
C SER A 789 -40.10 -88.33 -21.09
N SER A 790 -40.35 -88.61 -19.80
CA SER A 790 -40.45 -89.97 -19.25
C SER A 790 -41.86 -90.36 -18.76
N GLU A 791 -42.88 -89.51 -18.93
CA GLU A 791 -44.28 -89.92 -18.82
C GLU A 791 -44.78 -90.44 -20.19
N PRO A 792 -45.12 -91.73 -20.32
CA PRO A 792 -45.65 -92.26 -21.56
C PRO A 792 -47.12 -91.83 -21.71
N THR A 793 -47.42 -91.09 -22.78
CA THR A 793 -48.79 -91.00 -23.30
C THR A 793 -49.25 -92.40 -23.68
N GLY A 794 -50.18 -92.96 -22.88
CA GLY A 794 -50.92 -94.15 -23.26
C GLY A 794 -51.75 -93.86 -24.50
N GLU A 795 -51.35 -94.45 -25.63
CA GLU A 795 -52.25 -94.68 -26.75
C GLU A 795 -53.24 -95.76 -26.34
N ILE A 796 -54.50 -95.36 -26.14
CA ILE A 796 -55.66 -96.25 -26.22
C ILE A 796 -56.00 -96.34 -27.70
N SER A 797 -55.70 -97.48 -28.32
CA SER A 797 -56.23 -97.87 -29.62
C SER A 797 -57.54 -98.64 -29.42
N ASP A 798 -58.64 -98.09 -29.92
CA ASP A 798 -59.90 -98.81 -30.12
C ASP A 798 -59.94 -99.47 -31.52
N SER A 799 -60.53 -100.67 -31.54
CA SER A 799 -61.28 -101.37 -32.60
C SER A 799 -60.60 -102.35 -33.59
N ASP A 800 -61.09 -103.60 -33.47
CA ASP A 800 -61.43 -104.62 -34.49
C ASP A 800 -60.34 -105.44 -35.21
N ASP A 801 -59.97 -106.59 -34.63
CA ASP A 801 -60.34 -107.98 -35.03
C ASP A 801 -59.52 -109.04 -34.24
#